data_AF-A0A1A2SEK6-F1
#
_entry.id   AF-A0A1A2SEK6-F1
#
_cell.length_a   1.000
_cell.length_b   1.000
_cell.length_c   1.000
_cell.angle_alpha   90.00
_cell.angle_beta   90.00
_cell.angle_gamma   90.00
#
_symmetry.space_group_name_H-M   'P 1'
#
loop_
_entity.id
_entity.type
_entity.pdbx_description
1 polymer ?
#
loop_
_entity_poly.entity_id
_entity_poly.type
_entity_poly.pdbx_seq_one_letter_code
_entity_poly.pdbx_strand_id
1 'polypeptide(L)'
;MIALRGIRVVEWATEISGPYCTKLFADLGAEVIKIEDSDGDPFRRRTIGDQHEAGALFKFLNAGKRSVVGTSLADLEPQIVSADVFVDSLGPEALDREALLQRAPHLVIVALSPYGLTGPYRDRPSTEFTIQAESGTLALRGRPDQPPIQAGGRVFEWVMASYAAVAALGALRRVQLGGAGEIVDCSLLETCHLSASGFADLYHELAGRPRLAVPARQVEIPSIEPTADGWVGFNTNTRQQFESFLAMIGRLDLLDEDQAWAAATTRWERREEWNRIVREWTAQRSTDEIVALASDLRIPVSPVNNGQTVLDHLQFAARGVWGRYADGSFTHPLAPYRINGRRPSPTAGAPPLGEMAKVPAHNRITTTADGAPRLPLEGIRILDATAWWAGPCSTHILAALGAEVIHLESTDHPDGARMAAAAFANQSQWWERSGMYLATNANKQGLTLDLSSPEGRGLLFGLVERSDILVENFSPRVFDNFAITWEAVSERNPRIVMVRMPAFGLDGPWRNNVGFAQTMEQMTGMAWVTGHEYDQPRIPRGPCDPLAGMHSAFAMLAGLRRRDETGQGCFIEVSMVESALNAAAEQVVEFTAYGNLISRLGNRSRDAAPQGLYPCAGTERWLAISVATDEQWRLLKSALREPDWANDPALDTYDGRVRAHDVIDKHLEQWAAQYDSAAAAQLLVERGIPAADLADARVGSMHPQLAARGFFESLDHPIVGRHHVPAIPFRYRSVETWYRSAAPTLGQHNASILGDLLGLDSALIAALTEKGVIGTSPGGLD
;
A
#
# COMPACT_ATOMS: atom_id res chain seq x y z
N MET A 1 -2.01 -18.77 19.97
CA MET A 1 -1.82 -17.30 19.98
C MET A 1 -2.92 -16.77 19.07
N ILE A 2 -3.89 -16.07 19.64
CA ILE A 2 -5.12 -15.67 18.93
C ILE A 2 -5.47 -14.27 19.44
N ALA A 3 -4.81 -13.23 18.90
CA ALA A 3 -4.90 -11.87 19.43
C ALA A 3 -6.31 -11.27 19.29
N LEU A 4 -7.11 -11.78 18.34
CA LEU A 4 -8.47 -11.30 18.08
C LEU A 4 -9.53 -12.34 18.49
N ARG A 5 -9.17 -13.28 19.39
CA ARG A 5 -10.13 -14.26 19.91
C ARG A 5 -11.29 -13.54 20.58
N GLY A 6 -12.51 -13.98 20.26
CA GLY A 6 -13.72 -13.41 20.84
C GLY A 6 -14.17 -12.11 20.17
N ILE A 7 -13.52 -11.69 19.08
CA ILE A 7 -14.04 -10.67 18.17
C ILE A 7 -14.85 -11.36 17.08
N ARG A 8 -16.03 -10.80 16.77
CA ARG A 8 -16.84 -11.20 15.63
C ARG A 8 -16.86 -10.13 14.55
N VAL A 9 -16.55 -10.55 13.33
CA VAL A 9 -16.64 -9.73 12.12
C VAL A 9 -17.71 -10.32 11.21
N VAL A 10 -18.63 -9.48 10.73
CA VAL A 10 -19.57 -9.83 9.66
C VAL A 10 -19.10 -9.12 8.38
N GLU A 11 -18.96 -9.86 7.30
CA GLU A 11 -18.50 -9.36 6.00
C GLU A 11 -19.64 -9.47 4.99
N TRP A 12 -20.10 -8.34 4.43
CA TRP A 12 -20.95 -8.31 3.24
C TRP A 12 -20.24 -7.55 2.11
N ALA A 13 -19.17 -8.17 1.63
CA ALA A 13 -18.34 -7.61 0.59
C ALA A 13 -17.90 -8.71 -0.39
N THR A 14 -17.57 -8.30 -1.61
CA THR A 14 -17.09 -9.20 -2.67
C THR A 14 -15.69 -8.81 -3.13
N GLU A 15 -15.14 -9.56 -4.08
CA GLU A 15 -13.84 -9.29 -4.72
C GLU A 15 -12.64 -9.41 -3.76
N ILE A 16 -11.74 -8.42 -3.75
CA ILE A 16 -10.47 -8.49 -3.00
C ILE A 16 -10.56 -7.69 -1.70
N SER A 17 -11.06 -6.46 -1.76
CA SER A 17 -10.91 -5.48 -0.68
C SER A 17 -11.51 -5.93 0.65
N GLY A 18 -12.79 -6.31 0.64
CA GLY A 18 -13.48 -6.81 1.83
C GLY A 18 -12.94 -8.15 2.30
N PRO A 19 -12.87 -9.17 1.42
CA PRO A 19 -12.36 -10.47 1.80
C PRO A 19 -10.93 -10.47 2.35
N TYR A 20 -10.02 -9.64 1.82
CA TYR A 20 -8.66 -9.52 2.36
C TYR A 20 -8.63 -8.75 3.68
N CYS A 21 -9.40 -7.67 3.82
CA CYS A 21 -9.51 -6.91 5.08
C CYS A 21 -9.89 -7.84 6.24
N THR A 22 -10.95 -8.64 6.08
CA THR A 22 -11.42 -9.54 7.14
C THR A 22 -10.59 -10.82 7.26
N LYS A 23 -9.84 -11.21 6.21
CA LYS A 23 -8.84 -12.28 6.32
C LYS A 23 -7.79 -11.95 7.37
N LEU A 24 -7.33 -10.70 7.45
CA LEU A 24 -6.37 -10.28 8.49
C LEU A 24 -6.94 -10.50 9.91
N PHE A 25 -8.25 -10.32 10.08
CA PHE A 25 -8.95 -10.63 11.34
C PHE A 25 -9.04 -12.14 11.59
N ALA A 26 -9.42 -12.93 10.58
CA ALA A 26 -9.53 -14.38 10.66
C ALA A 26 -8.19 -15.05 10.96
N ASP A 27 -7.10 -14.59 10.35
CA ASP A 27 -5.75 -15.13 10.55
C ASP A 27 -5.26 -14.94 12.00
N LEU A 28 -5.75 -13.90 12.69
CA LEU A 28 -5.53 -13.67 14.13
C LEU A 28 -6.64 -14.23 15.04
N GLY A 29 -7.55 -15.01 14.44
CA GLY A 29 -8.63 -15.82 15.02
C GLY A 29 -9.83 -15.07 15.58
N ALA A 30 -10.19 -13.96 14.95
CA ALA A 30 -11.56 -13.47 15.00
C ALA A 30 -12.51 -14.47 14.33
N GLU A 31 -13.77 -14.53 14.78
CA GLU A 31 -14.83 -15.24 14.06
C GLU A 31 -15.33 -14.35 12.92
N VAL A 32 -15.03 -14.73 11.68
CA VAL A 32 -15.46 -13.98 10.50
C VAL A 32 -16.59 -14.73 9.79
N ILE A 33 -17.71 -14.04 9.59
CA ILE A 33 -18.91 -14.57 8.93
C ILE A 33 -19.14 -13.78 7.64
N LYS A 34 -18.96 -14.43 6.51
CA LYS A 34 -19.23 -13.90 5.18
C LYS A 34 -20.70 -14.08 4.82
N ILE A 35 -21.33 -12.98 4.44
CA ILE A 35 -22.63 -12.92 3.81
C ILE A 35 -22.42 -13.03 2.31
N GLU A 36 -23.17 -13.93 1.69
CA GLU A 36 -23.15 -14.16 0.25
C GLU A 36 -24.57 -14.16 -0.31
N ASP A 37 -24.70 -13.83 -1.60
CA ASP A 37 -25.96 -13.97 -2.32
C ASP A 37 -26.29 -15.45 -2.56
N SER A 38 -27.49 -15.73 -3.07
CA SER A 38 -27.95 -17.10 -3.38
C SER A 38 -27.03 -17.82 -4.37
N ASP A 39 -26.43 -17.07 -5.29
CA ASP A 39 -25.47 -17.60 -6.27
C ASP A 39 -24.03 -17.62 -5.71
N GLY A 40 -23.81 -17.16 -4.49
CA GLY A 40 -22.50 -17.01 -3.86
C GLY A 40 -21.70 -15.81 -4.35
N ASP A 41 -20.57 -15.55 -3.70
CA ASP A 41 -19.61 -14.52 -4.12
C ASP A 41 -19.17 -14.76 -5.58
N PRO A 42 -19.15 -13.73 -6.46
CA PRO A 42 -18.69 -13.86 -7.84
C PRO A 42 -17.30 -14.49 -7.97
N PHE A 43 -16.39 -14.26 -7.03
CA PHE A 43 -15.05 -14.83 -7.04
C PHE A 43 -15.04 -16.35 -6.81
N ARG A 44 -16.14 -16.95 -6.34
CA ARG A 44 -16.28 -18.42 -6.35
C ARG A 44 -16.16 -18.97 -7.76
N ARG A 45 -16.67 -18.27 -8.77
CA ARG A 45 -16.62 -18.71 -10.17
C ARG A 45 -15.46 -18.09 -10.96
N ARG A 46 -14.65 -17.25 -10.32
CA ARG A 46 -13.51 -16.60 -10.97
C ARG A 46 -12.35 -17.59 -11.05
N THR A 47 -12.20 -18.23 -12.19
CA THR A 47 -11.07 -19.09 -12.55
C THR A 47 -10.56 -18.73 -13.94
N ILE A 48 -9.26 -18.93 -14.20
CA ILE A 48 -8.73 -18.88 -15.56
C ILE A 48 -9.10 -20.23 -16.23
N GLY A 49 -10.22 -20.26 -16.95
CA GLY A 49 -10.76 -21.42 -17.68
C GLY A 49 -12.05 -22.03 -17.08
N ASP A 50 -12.62 -23.04 -17.76
CA ASP A 50 -13.84 -23.74 -17.35
C ASP A 50 -13.58 -24.72 -16.18
N GLN A 51 -14.04 -24.38 -14.97
CA GLN A 51 -13.93 -25.25 -13.79
C GLN A 51 -15.20 -25.15 -12.92
N HIS A 52 -15.58 -26.26 -12.29
CA HIS A 52 -16.86 -26.43 -11.57
C HIS A 52 -16.75 -26.18 -10.04
N GLU A 53 -15.55 -25.91 -9.50
CA GLU A 53 -15.31 -25.65 -8.07
C GLU A 53 -15.04 -24.16 -7.78
N ALA A 54 -15.06 -23.79 -6.48
CA ALA A 54 -14.68 -22.45 -6.04
C ALA A 54 -13.23 -22.11 -6.42
N GLY A 55 -13.01 -20.93 -7.03
CA GLY A 55 -11.71 -20.45 -7.47
C GLY A 55 -10.66 -20.36 -6.36
N ALA A 56 -9.39 -20.61 -6.70
CA ALA A 56 -8.28 -20.65 -5.75
C ALA A 56 -8.10 -19.33 -4.98
N LEU A 57 -8.28 -18.18 -5.64
CA LEU A 57 -8.24 -16.87 -4.98
C LEU A 57 -9.37 -16.71 -3.95
N PHE A 58 -10.60 -17.12 -4.27
CA PHE A 58 -11.70 -17.12 -3.30
C PHE A 58 -11.38 -18.01 -2.10
N LYS A 59 -10.86 -19.22 -2.34
CA LYS A 59 -10.45 -20.16 -1.31
C LYS A 59 -9.37 -19.56 -0.39
N PHE A 60 -8.38 -18.86 -0.96
CA PHE A 60 -7.33 -18.17 -0.19
C PHE A 60 -7.87 -17.01 0.65
N LEU A 61 -8.65 -16.11 0.06
CA LEU A 61 -9.18 -14.92 0.73
C LEU A 61 -10.18 -15.25 1.84
N ASN A 62 -10.90 -16.36 1.71
CA ASN A 62 -11.97 -16.74 2.65
C ASN A 62 -11.59 -17.91 3.57
N ALA A 63 -10.33 -18.34 3.56
CA ALA A 63 -9.84 -19.37 4.47
C ALA A 63 -10.07 -18.98 5.95
N GLY A 64 -10.61 -19.89 6.74
CA GLY A 64 -10.89 -19.69 8.17
C GLY A 64 -12.18 -18.93 8.48
N LYS A 65 -12.93 -18.50 7.45
CA LYS A 65 -14.24 -17.84 7.62
C LYS A 65 -15.38 -18.85 7.65
N ARG A 66 -16.58 -18.39 8.01
CA ARG A 66 -17.85 -19.11 7.83
C ARG A 66 -18.74 -18.36 6.83
N SER A 67 -19.70 -19.06 6.21
CA SER A 67 -20.60 -18.47 5.21
C SER A 67 -22.06 -18.59 5.62
N VAL A 68 -22.84 -17.53 5.35
CA VAL A 68 -24.30 -17.51 5.40
C VAL A 68 -24.83 -16.91 4.09
N VAL A 69 -25.93 -17.46 3.59
CA VAL A 69 -26.63 -16.87 2.44
C VAL A 69 -27.66 -15.86 2.94
N GLY A 70 -27.53 -14.62 2.46
CA GLY A 70 -28.48 -13.55 2.70
C GLY A 70 -29.50 -13.43 1.57
N THR A 71 -30.76 -13.16 1.90
CA THR A 71 -31.80 -12.86 0.88
C THR A 71 -32.38 -11.46 1.04
N SER A 72 -32.21 -10.82 2.20
CA SER A 72 -32.56 -9.42 2.44
C SER A 72 -31.79 -8.84 3.62
N LEU A 73 -31.66 -7.51 3.68
CA LEU A 73 -31.10 -6.81 4.84
C LEU A 73 -31.88 -7.13 6.13
N ALA A 74 -33.20 -7.27 6.06
CA ALA A 74 -34.04 -7.53 7.23
C ALA A 74 -33.70 -8.88 7.89
N ASP A 75 -33.33 -9.89 7.10
CA ASP A 75 -32.96 -11.22 7.61
C ASP A 75 -31.56 -11.26 8.22
N LEU A 76 -30.66 -10.44 7.68
CA LEU A 76 -29.26 -10.37 8.08
C LEU A 76 -29.02 -9.40 9.23
N GLU A 77 -29.88 -8.40 9.39
CA GLU A 77 -29.71 -7.33 10.36
C GLU A 77 -29.45 -7.83 11.79
N PRO A 78 -30.18 -8.83 12.35
CA PRO A 78 -29.89 -9.35 13.69
C PRO A 78 -28.44 -9.82 13.87
N GLN A 79 -27.83 -10.29 12.79
CA GLN A 79 -26.47 -10.85 12.75
C GLN A 79 -25.46 -9.69 12.69
N ILE A 80 -25.73 -8.70 11.82
CA ILE A 80 -24.95 -7.47 11.69
C ILE A 80 -24.91 -6.70 13.02
N VAL A 81 -26.07 -6.45 13.66
CA VAL A 81 -26.14 -5.70 14.94
C VAL A 81 -25.59 -6.47 16.15
N SER A 82 -25.21 -7.73 15.96
CA SER A 82 -24.55 -8.55 16.98
C SER A 82 -23.04 -8.64 16.80
N ALA A 83 -22.50 -8.17 15.68
CA ALA A 83 -21.07 -8.17 15.41
C ALA A 83 -20.36 -7.04 16.16
N ASP A 84 -19.04 -7.18 16.32
CA ASP A 84 -18.19 -6.07 16.78
C ASP A 84 -17.78 -5.18 15.59
N VAL A 85 -17.54 -5.82 14.44
CA VAL A 85 -17.18 -5.15 13.18
C VAL A 85 -18.09 -5.67 12.07
N PHE A 86 -18.64 -4.77 11.28
CA PHE A 86 -19.35 -5.07 10.04
C PHE A 86 -18.59 -4.42 8.88
N VAL A 87 -18.13 -5.22 7.92
CA VAL A 87 -17.41 -4.75 6.73
C VAL A 87 -18.29 -4.97 5.52
N ASP A 88 -18.54 -3.94 4.74
CA ASP A 88 -19.40 -4.01 3.56
C ASP A 88 -18.77 -3.33 2.35
N SER A 89 -19.13 -3.78 1.15
CA SER A 89 -18.81 -3.10 -0.12
C SER A 89 -20.08 -2.75 -0.89
N LEU A 90 -21.16 -2.44 -0.17
CA LEU A 90 -22.46 -2.11 -0.74
C LEU A 90 -22.48 -0.65 -1.20
N GLY A 91 -23.31 -0.36 -2.20
CA GLY A 91 -23.49 1.02 -2.69
C GLY A 91 -23.88 1.99 -1.56
N PRO A 92 -23.58 3.30 -1.70
CA PRO A 92 -23.83 4.28 -0.65
C PRO A 92 -25.27 4.28 -0.12
N GLU A 93 -26.26 4.13 -1.00
CA GLU A 93 -27.70 4.13 -0.66
C GLU A 93 -28.27 2.73 -0.36
N ALA A 94 -27.50 1.66 -0.55
CA ALA A 94 -27.97 0.29 -0.35
C ALA A 94 -28.17 -0.07 1.15
N LEU A 95 -27.60 0.74 2.05
CA LEU A 95 -27.63 0.50 3.48
C LEU A 95 -27.64 1.81 4.28
N ASP A 96 -28.65 1.98 5.14
CA ASP A 96 -28.69 3.08 6.12
C ASP A 96 -27.77 2.74 7.32
N ARG A 97 -26.49 3.07 7.17
CA ARG A 97 -25.45 2.81 8.17
C ARG A 97 -25.63 3.64 9.44
N GLU A 98 -26.23 4.83 9.34
CA GLU A 98 -26.52 5.68 10.50
C GLU A 98 -27.64 5.05 11.36
N ALA A 99 -28.71 4.56 10.73
CA ALA A 99 -29.77 3.84 11.44
C ALA A 99 -29.24 2.55 12.10
N LEU A 100 -28.34 1.81 11.42
CA LEU A 100 -27.68 0.64 12.01
C LEU A 100 -26.84 1.01 13.24
N LEU A 101 -26.02 2.06 13.16
CA LEU A 101 -25.18 2.50 14.28
C LEU A 101 -26.02 2.98 15.47
N GLN A 102 -27.15 3.66 15.23
CA GLN A 102 -28.09 4.06 16.29
C GLN A 102 -28.68 2.84 17.01
N ARG A 103 -28.96 1.76 16.29
CA ARG A 103 -29.49 0.50 16.86
C ARG A 103 -28.42 -0.35 17.53
N ALA A 104 -27.18 -0.25 17.07
CA ALA A 104 -26.02 -0.95 17.60
C ALA A 104 -24.87 0.03 17.90
N PRO A 105 -24.93 0.79 19.01
CA PRO A 105 -23.95 1.85 19.30
C PRO A 105 -22.51 1.38 19.60
N HIS A 106 -22.27 0.08 19.58
CA HIS A 106 -20.97 -0.56 19.75
C HIS A 106 -20.35 -0.96 18.40
N LEU A 107 -21.13 -1.00 17.33
CA LEU A 107 -20.72 -1.57 16.05
C LEU A 107 -19.73 -0.65 15.35
N VAL A 108 -18.64 -1.23 14.84
CA VAL A 108 -17.76 -0.58 13.87
C VAL A 108 -18.21 -0.99 12.47
N ILE A 109 -18.70 -0.05 11.69
CA ILE A 109 -19.13 -0.26 10.31
C ILE A 109 -18.02 0.24 9.38
N VAL A 110 -17.53 -0.62 8.50
CA VAL A 110 -16.50 -0.29 7.51
C VAL A 110 -17.10 -0.40 6.13
N ALA A 111 -17.26 0.74 5.45
CA ALA A 111 -17.78 0.81 4.10
C ALA A 111 -16.62 0.96 3.11
N LEU A 112 -16.49 -0.02 2.22
CA LEU A 112 -15.51 -0.04 1.15
C LEU A 112 -16.17 0.41 -0.14
N SER A 113 -15.71 1.49 -0.74
CA SER A 113 -16.29 1.96 -2.00
C SER A 113 -15.24 2.56 -2.93
N PRO A 114 -15.51 2.62 -4.25
CA PRO A 114 -14.57 3.19 -5.20
C PRO A 114 -14.22 4.65 -4.88
N TYR A 115 -15.23 5.45 -4.53
CA TYR A 115 -15.15 6.90 -4.40
C TYR A 115 -15.38 7.44 -2.98
N GLY A 116 -15.71 6.58 -2.02
CA GLY A 116 -16.19 6.97 -0.70
C GLY A 116 -17.71 7.21 -0.67
N LEU A 117 -18.30 7.27 0.54
CA LEU A 117 -19.76 7.42 0.75
C LEU A 117 -20.30 8.84 0.42
N THR A 118 -19.42 9.78 0.12
CA THR A 118 -19.75 11.20 -0.09
C THR A 118 -19.00 11.78 -1.29
N GLY A 119 -19.44 12.93 -1.78
CA GLY A 119 -18.82 13.61 -2.92
C GLY A 119 -19.53 13.35 -4.26
N PRO A 120 -19.23 14.15 -5.29
CA PRO A 120 -19.96 14.15 -6.56
C PRO A 120 -19.81 12.85 -7.37
N TYR A 121 -18.78 12.05 -7.12
CA TYR A 121 -18.48 10.84 -7.89
C TYR A 121 -18.90 9.55 -7.17
N ARG A 122 -19.45 9.66 -5.94
CA ARG A 122 -19.74 8.50 -5.07
C ARG A 122 -20.58 7.39 -5.73
N ASP A 123 -21.47 7.76 -6.66
CA ASP A 123 -22.43 6.88 -7.32
C ASP A 123 -22.01 6.49 -8.76
N ARG A 124 -20.79 6.87 -9.19
CA ARG A 124 -20.33 6.57 -10.55
C ARG A 124 -20.01 5.08 -10.73
N PRO A 125 -20.36 4.48 -11.88
CA PRO A 125 -19.85 3.16 -12.25
C PRO A 125 -18.33 3.20 -12.35
N SER A 126 -17.66 2.17 -11.84
CA SER A 126 -16.20 2.10 -11.82
C SER A 126 -15.71 0.66 -11.88
N THR A 127 -14.49 0.49 -12.36
CA THR A 127 -13.64 -0.66 -12.06
C THR A 127 -12.35 -0.18 -11.41
N GLU A 128 -11.56 -1.07 -10.84
CA GLU A 128 -10.26 -0.71 -10.28
C GLU A 128 -9.38 0.02 -11.32
N PHE A 129 -9.44 -0.40 -12.59
CA PHE A 129 -8.74 0.25 -13.70
C PHE A 129 -9.17 1.70 -13.92
N THR A 130 -10.47 2.00 -13.93
CA THR A 130 -10.94 3.39 -14.10
C THR A 130 -10.58 4.24 -12.88
N ILE A 131 -10.54 3.65 -11.67
CA ILE A 131 -10.04 4.33 -10.47
C ILE A 131 -8.54 4.62 -10.55
N GLN A 132 -7.72 3.72 -11.12
CA GLN A 132 -6.31 4.02 -11.39
C GLN A 132 -6.13 5.20 -12.35
N ALA A 133 -7.01 5.34 -13.34
CA ALA A 133 -7.01 6.47 -14.26
C ALA A 133 -7.40 7.79 -13.55
N GLU A 134 -8.48 7.81 -12.76
CA GLU A 134 -8.94 9.02 -12.06
C GLU A 134 -8.03 9.43 -10.89
N SER A 135 -7.32 8.49 -10.26
CA SER A 135 -6.36 8.81 -9.19
C SER A 135 -5.10 9.49 -9.70
N GLY A 136 -4.84 9.37 -11.01
CA GLY A 136 -3.65 9.85 -11.71
C GLY A 136 -2.42 8.96 -11.59
N THR A 137 -2.49 7.82 -10.90
CA THR A 137 -1.33 6.93 -10.73
C THR A 137 -0.98 6.18 -12.00
N LEU A 138 -1.98 5.89 -12.85
CA LEU A 138 -1.78 5.34 -14.18
C LEU A 138 -0.90 6.29 -15.03
N ALA A 139 -1.13 7.61 -14.94
CA ALA A 139 -0.35 8.62 -15.68
C ALA A 139 1.13 8.71 -15.30
N LEU A 140 1.55 8.06 -14.20
CA LEU A 140 2.95 8.03 -13.73
C LEU A 140 3.76 6.83 -14.25
N ARG A 141 3.12 5.87 -14.93
CA ARG A 141 3.77 4.60 -15.30
C ARG A 141 3.92 4.43 -16.80
N GLY A 142 5.09 3.91 -17.17
CA GLY A 142 5.47 3.63 -18.55
C GLY A 142 6.38 4.72 -19.11
N ARG A 143 6.75 4.56 -20.38
CA ARG A 143 7.63 5.52 -21.05
C ARG A 143 6.83 6.73 -21.54
N PRO A 144 7.38 7.97 -21.44
CA PRO A 144 6.81 9.18 -22.04
C PRO A 144 6.39 9.07 -23.51
N ASP A 145 6.97 8.17 -24.30
CA ASP A 145 6.64 7.98 -25.72
C ASP A 145 5.67 6.82 -26.00
N GLN A 146 5.09 6.22 -24.94
CA GLN A 146 4.09 5.17 -25.03
C GLN A 146 2.81 5.56 -24.27
N PRO A 147 1.67 4.92 -24.55
CA PRO A 147 0.49 5.03 -23.71
C PRO A 147 0.82 4.69 -22.25
N PRO A 148 0.24 5.43 -21.28
CA PRO A 148 0.29 5.08 -19.87
C PRO A 148 -0.18 3.64 -19.59
N ILE A 149 0.28 3.05 -18.48
CA ILE A 149 -0.03 1.66 -18.14
C ILE A 149 -0.55 1.50 -16.70
N GLN A 150 -1.54 0.64 -16.50
CA GLN A 150 -2.05 0.25 -15.18
C GLN A 150 -1.03 -0.60 -14.39
N ALA A 151 -1.18 -0.62 -13.06
CA ALA A 151 -0.65 -1.71 -12.25
C ALA A 151 -1.47 -2.97 -12.50
N GLY A 152 -0.79 -4.11 -12.67
CA GLY A 152 -1.43 -5.41 -12.69
C GLY A 152 -1.87 -5.89 -11.32
N GLY A 153 -2.67 -6.97 -11.31
CA GLY A 153 -3.04 -7.70 -10.09
C GLY A 153 -4.09 -7.02 -9.21
N ARG A 154 -4.77 -5.96 -9.69
CA ARG A 154 -5.74 -5.17 -8.92
C ARG A 154 -5.16 -4.72 -7.57
N VAL A 155 -3.88 -4.34 -7.57
CA VAL A 155 -3.06 -4.16 -6.36
C VAL A 155 -3.66 -3.17 -5.36
N PHE A 156 -4.38 -2.14 -5.83
CA PHE A 156 -4.90 -1.09 -4.95
C PHE A 156 -6.06 -1.54 -4.07
N GLU A 157 -6.74 -2.64 -4.41
CA GLU A 157 -7.73 -3.25 -3.52
C GLU A 157 -7.08 -3.96 -2.33
N TRP A 158 -5.94 -4.61 -2.55
CA TRP A 158 -5.14 -5.18 -1.45
C TRP A 158 -4.63 -4.08 -0.53
N VAL A 159 -4.24 -2.94 -1.10
CA VAL A 159 -3.82 -1.76 -0.32
C VAL A 159 -5.01 -1.22 0.48
N MET A 160 -6.18 -1.01 -0.15
CA MET A 160 -7.38 -0.50 0.53
C MET A 160 -7.82 -1.42 1.67
N ALA A 161 -7.82 -2.73 1.44
CA ALA A 161 -8.11 -3.74 2.44
C ALA A 161 -7.21 -3.62 3.68
N SER A 162 -5.91 -3.38 3.48
CA SER A 162 -4.97 -3.24 4.59
C SER A 162 -5.20 -1.95 5.40
N TYR A 163 -5.52 -0.82 4.75
CA TYR A 163 -5.94 0.41 5.43
C TYR A 163 -7.26 0.21 6.19
N ALA A 164 -8.25 -0.41 5.55
CA ALA A 164 -9.54 -0.70 6.16
C ALA A 164 -9.41 -1.58 7.41
N ALA A 165 -8.50 -2.56 7.40
CA ALA A 165 -8.24 -3.41 8.57
C ALA A 165 -7.63 -2.63 9.75
N VAL A 166 -6.69 -1.71 9.49
CA VAL A 166 -6.11 -0.83 10.52
C VAL A 166 -7.18 0.10 11.09
N ALA A 167 -8.00 0.70 10.21
CA ALA A 167 -9.10 1.58 10.60
C ALA A 167 -10.14 0.83 11.45
N ALA A 168 -10.56 -0.36 11.02
CA ALA A 168 -11.50 -1.20 11.74
C ALA A 168 -10.99 -1.57 13.15
N LEU A 169 -9.73 -2.01 13.24
CA LEU A 169 -9.15 -2.44 14.52
C LEU A 169 -8.86 -1.25 15.45
N GLY A 170 -8.52 -0.08 14.90
CA GLY A 170 -8.42 1.18 15.63
C GLY A 170 -9.78 1.59 16.21
N ALA A 171 -10.83 1.69 15.39
CA ALA A 171 -12.18 2.01 15.86
C ALA A 171 -12.67 1.00 16.92
N LEU A 172 -12.43 -0.30 16.70
CA LEU A 172 -12.79 -1.36 17.64
C LEU A 172 -12.07 -1.19 18.99
N ARG A 173 -10.80 -0.79 18.98
CA ARG A 173 -10.07 -0.46 20.21
C ARG A 173 -10.76 0.67 20.98
N ARG A 174 -11.20 1.73 20.30
CA ARG A 174 -11.94 2.83 20.96
C ARG A 174 -13.20 2.32 21.64
N VAL A 175 -13.96 1.46 20.97
CA VAL A 175 -15.16 0.81 21.54
C VAL A 175 -14.83 0.01 22.79
N GLN A 176 -13.73 -0.75 22.77
CA GLN A 176 -13.27 -1.55 23.91
C GLN A 176 -12.79 -0.72 25.10
N LEU A 177 -12.39 0.52 24.85
CA LEU A 177 -12.05 1.52 25.87
C LEU A 177 -13.28 2.33 26.33
N GLY A 178 -14.49 1.89 25.98
CA GLY A 178 -15.75 2.49 26.39
C GLY A 178 -16.37 3.46 25.39
N GLY A 179 -15.68 3.81 24.31
CA GLY A 179 -16.19 4.74 23.30
C GLY A 179 -17.35 4.17 22.48
N ALA A 180 -18.02 5.03 21.71
CA ALA A 180 -19.05 4.60 20.76
C ALA A 180 -18.44 3.93 19.53
N GLY A 181 -19.27 3.12 18.85
CA GLY A 181 -19.04 2.58 17.52
C GLY A 181 -18.77 3.67 16.49
N GLU A 182 -18.46 3.27 15.27
CA GLU A 182 -17.94 4.18 14.25
C GLU A 182 -18.41 3.76 12.85
N ILE A 183 -18.57 4.74 11.95
CA ILE A 183 -18.65 4.49 10.51
C ILE A 183 -17.31 4.90 9.91
N VAL A 184 -16.63 3.95 9.31
CA VAL A 184 -15.37 4.09 8.60
C VAL A 184 -15.68 4.08 7.09
N ASP A 185 -15.51 5.23 6.45
CA ASP A 185 -15.71 5.42 5.01
C ASP A 185 -14.36 5.33 4.28
N CYS A 186 -14.12 4.22 3.58
CA CYS A 186 -12.89 3.98 2.81
C CYS A 186 -13.11 4.24 1.31
N SER A 187 -12.16 4.94 0.68
CA SER A 187 -12.17 5.19 -0.76
C SER A 187 -10.99 4.54 -1.47
N LEU A 188 -11.29 3.79 -2.55
CA LEU A 188 -10.27 3.22 -3.42
C LEU A 188 -9.51 4.30 -4.19
N LEU A 189 -10.18 5.38 -4.61
CA LEU A 189 -9.57 6.53 -5.27
C LEU A 189 -8.50 7.20 -4.38
N GLU A 190 -8.85 7.50 -3.13
CA GLU A 190 -7.94 8.07 -2.13
C GLU A 190 -6.78 7.12 -1.84
N THR A 191 -7.08 5.83 -1.67
CA THR A 191 -6.07 4.78 -1.46
C THR A 191 -5.09 4.71 -2.62
N CYS A 192 -5.59 4.65 -3.86
CA CYS A 192 -4.78 4.57 -5.06
C CYS A 192 -3.87 5.79 -5.16
N HIS A 193 -4.42 7.00 -5.01
CA HIS A 193 -3.64 8.24 -5.04
C HIS A 193 -2.54 8.26 -3.97
N LEU A 194 -2.88 7.97 -2.71
CA LEU A 194 -1.90 7.99 -1.61
C LEU A 194 -0.77 6.99 -1.82
N SER A 195 -1.08 5.80 -2.33
CA SER A 195 -0.15 4.66 -2.36
C SER A 195 0.72 4.56 -3.61
N ALA A 196 0.44 5.32 -4.67
CA ALA A 196 1.22 5.26 -5.90
C ALA A 196 1.44 6.60 -6.62
N SER A 197 0.96 7.73 -6.08
CA SER A 197 1.26 9.04 -6.68
C SER A 197 2.69 9.51 -6.44
N GLY A 198 3.40 8.92 -5.46
CA GLY A 198 4.71 9.40 -5.01
C GLY A 198 4.68 10.84 -4.49
N PHE A 199 3.52 11.29 -3.99
CA PHE A 199 3.31 12.66 -3.50
C PHE A 199 3.55 13.73 -4.58
N ALA A 200 3.30 13.39 -5.86
CA ALA A 200 3.57 14.24 -7.01
C ALA A 200 2.89 15.62 -6.91
N ASP A 201 1.66 15.71 -6.38
CA ASP A 201 0.98 17.00 -6.17
C ASP A 201 1.74 17.89 -5.19
N LEU A 202 2.17 17.35 -4.04
CA LEU A 202 2.89 18.12 -3.05
C LEU A 202 4.25 18.57 -3.57
N TYR A 203 5.00 17.72 -4.28
CA TYR A 203 6.23 18.16 -4.95
C TYR A 203 5.97 19.25 -5.99
N HIS A 204 4.87 19.14 -6.73
CA HIS A 204 4.45 20.15 -7.69
C HIS A 204 4.09 21.49 -7.03
N GLU A 205 3.38 21.45 -5.90
CA GLU A 205 3.04 22.60 -5.07
C GLU A 205 4.29 23.28 -4.51
N LEU A 206 5.21 22.52 -3.91
CA LEU A 206 6.47 23.03 -3.35
C LEU A 206 7.38 23.65 -4.43
N ALA A 207 7.27 23.19 -5.68
CA ALA A 207 7.94 23.79 -6.84
C ALA A 207 7.22 25.03 -7.42
N GLY A 208 6.12 25.48 -6.82
CA GLY A 208 5.36 26.65 -7.27
C GLY A 208 4.37 26.38 -8.39
N ARG A 209 3.92 25.12 -8.55
CA ARG A 209 2.97 24.66 -9.58
C ARG A 209 3.35 25.10 -11.02
N PRO A 210 4.54 24.74 -11.50
CA PRO A 210 4.97 25.09 -12.87
C PRO A 210 4.01 24.54 -13.93
N ARG A 211 4.06 25.07 -15.15
CA ARG A 211 3.21 24.52 -16.24
C ARG A 211 3.58 23.07 -16.55
N LEU A 212 2.57 22.20 -16.66
CA LEU A 212 2.73 20.80 -17.08
C LEU A 212 3.01 20.74 -18.59
N ALA A 213 4.29 20.69 -18.96
CA ALA A 213 4.73 20.68 -20.36
C ALA A 213 5.05 19.27 -20.90
N VAL A 214 5.32 18.31 -20.00
CA VAL A 214 5.66 16.92 -20.34
C VAL A 214 4.78 15.96 -19.55
N PRO A 215 4.54 14.74 -20.08
CA PRO A 215 3.82 13.71 -19.34
C PRO A 215 4.48 13.39 -18.00
N ALA A 216 3.68 12.97 -17.02
CA ALA A 216 4.17 12.66 -15.68
C ALA A 216 4.90 11.30 -15.61
N ARG A 217 4.64 10.39 -16.55
CA ARG A 217 5.17 9.02 -16.57
C ARG A 217 6.69 8.96 -16.74
N GLN A 218 7.29 8.02 -16.02
CA GLN A 218 8.73 7.78 -16.03
C GLN A 218 9.03 6.28 -15.92
N VAL A 219 10.29 5.93 -16.22
CA VAL A 219 10.87 4.60 -15.96
C VAL A 219 12.19 4.77 -15.21
N GLU A 220 12.49 3.80 -14.36
CA GLU A 220 13.77 3.67 -13.66
C GLU A 220 14.88 3.47 -14.69
N ILE A 221 16.05 4.08 -14.47
CA ILE A 221 17.23 3.88 -15.32
C ILE A 221 18.49 3.80 -14.43
N PRO A 222 19.23 2.67 -14.38
CA PRO A 222 18.90 1.37 -14.97
C PRO A 222 17.55 0.83 -14.44
N SER A 223 16.87 0.05 -15.27
CA SER A 223 15.49 -0.40 -15.00
C SER A 223 15.45 -1.88 -14.61
N ILE A 224 14.35 -2.54 -14.97
CA ILE A 224 14.30 -3.98 -15.23
C ILE A 224 14.98 -4.26 -16.57
N GLU A 225 15.99 -5.11 -16.58
CA GLU A 225 16.81 -5.44 -17.75
C GLU A 225 16.79 -6.95 -18.05
N PRO A 226 16.82 -7.33 -19.33
CA PRO A 226 16.90 -8.75 -19.70
C PRO A 226 18.26 -9.33 -19.32
N THR A 227 18.25 -10.59 -18.91
CA THR A 227 19.43 -11.40 -18.61
C THR A 227 19.48 -12.59 -19.58
N ALA A 228 20.47 -13.48 -19.44
CA ALA A 228 20.56 -14.69 -20.28
C ALA A 228 19.39 -15.67 -20.07
N ASP A 229 18.71 -15.61 -18.92
CA ASP A 229 17.69 -16.58 -18.49
C ASP A 229 16.42 -15.96 -17.89
N GLY A 230 16.30 -14.62 -17.88
CA GLY A 230 15.15 -13.94 -17.29
C GLY A 230 15.29 -12.42 -17.27
N TRP A 231 14.96 -11.85 -16.12
CA TRP A 231 14.92 -10.40 -15.90
C TRP A 231 15.48 -10.06 -14.52
N VAL A 232 16.26 -8.99 -14.46
CA VAL A 232 16.82 -8.44 -13.21
C VAL A 232 16.45 -6.97 -13.11
N GLY A 233 15.99 -6.52 -11.94
CA GLY A 233 15.75 -5.11 -11.69
C GLY A 233 16.80 -4.51 -10.78
N PHE A 234 17.25 -3.31 -11.14
CA PHE A 234 18.21 -2.51 -10.38
C PHE A 234 17.55 -1.29 -9.75
N ASN A 235 17.98 -0.93 -8.54
CA ASN A 235 17.45 0.21 -7.81
C ASN A 235 18.57 1.10 -7.29
N THR A 236 19.10 1.95 -8.16
CA THR A 236 20.20 2.88 -7.89
C THR A 236 19.68 4.27 -7.53
N ASN A 237 19.07 4.39 -6.35
CA ASN A 237 18.42 5.62 -5.88
C ASN A 237 19.42 6.67 -5.39
N THR A 238 20.64 6.28 -5.01
CA THR A 238 21.71 7.18 -4.58
C THR A 238 22.85 7.26 -5.60
N ARG A 239 23.63 8.34 -5.56
CA ARG A 239 24.85 8.50 -6.37
C ARG A 239 25.83 7.35 -6.14
N GLN A 240 26.07 6.98 -4.88
CA GLN A 240 26.93 5.87 -4.50
C GLN A 240 26.46 4.55 -5.14
N GLN A 241 25.16 4.25 -5.10
CA GLN A 241 24.61 3.03 -5.71
C GLN A 241 24.79 3.02 -7.23
N PHE A 242 24.65 4.18 -7.88
CA PHE A 242 24.88 4.31 -9.32
C PHE A 242 26.35 4.13 -9.70
N GLU A 243 27.27 4.72 -8.94
CA GLU A 243 28.72 4.53 -9.13
C GLU A 243 29.12 3.06 -8.93
N SER A 244 28.60 2.41 -7.89
CA SER A 244 28.79 0.96 -7.67
C SER A 244 28.24 0.14 -8.84
N PHE A 245 27.09 0.50 -9.40
CA PHE A 245 26.53 -0.15 -10.59
C PHE A 245 27.44 0.00 -11.82
N LEU A 246 27.96 1.21 -12.07
CA LEU A 246 28.93 1.42 -13.15
C LEU A 246 30.21 0.60 -12.95
N ALA A 247 30.72 0.52 -11.71
CA ALA A 247 31.86 -0.33 -11.38
C ALA A 247 31.57 -1.81 -11.69
N MET A 248 30.38 -2.30 -11.33
CA MET A 248 29.96 -3.68 -11.59
C MET A 248 29.97 -4.04 -13.08
N ILE A 249 29.47 -3.13 -13.93
CA ILE A 249 29.42 -3.36 -15.38
C ILE A 249 30.71 -2.94 -16.11
N GLY A 250 31.72 -2.46 -15.37
CA GLY A 250 33.00 -2.02 -15.91
C GLY A 250 32.91 -0.71 -16.71
N ARG A 251 31.97 0.18 -16.36
CA ARG A 251 31.69 1.43 -17.09
C ARG A 251 31.86 2.72 -16.27
N LEU A 252 32.82 2.74 -15.34
CA LEU A 252 33.18 3.97 -14.61
C LEU A 252 33.71 5.07 -15.53
N ASP A 253 34.28 4.70 -16.69
CA ASP A 253 34.76 5.62 -17.74
C ASP A 253 33.69 6.62 -18.18
N LEU A 254 32.39 6.25 -18.11
CA LEU A 254 31.30 7.17 -18.44
C LEU A 254 31.32 8.44 -17.58
N LEU A 255 31.61 8.33 -16.28
CA LEU A 255 31.68 9.48 -15.39
C LEU A 255 32.98 10.29 -15.61
N ASP A 256 34.08 9.62 -15.98
CA ASP A 256 35.34 10.29 -16.29
C ASP A 256 35.23 11.13 -17.58
N GLU A 257 34.53 10.60 -18.59
CA GLU A 257 34.28 11.28 -19.86
C GLU A 257 33.22 12.39 -19.74
N ASP A 258 32.11 12.12 -19.04
CA ASP A 258 31.02 13.06 -18.85
C ASP A 258 30.29 12.84 -17.50
N GLN A 259 30.56 13.71 -16.54
CA GLN A 259 29.94 13.68 -15.21
C GLN A 259 28.40 13.81 -15.26
N ALA A 260 27.82 14.29 -16.36
CA ALA A 260 26.37 14.40 -16.51
C ALA A 260 25.66 13.05 -16.46
N TRP A 261 26.35 11.93 -16.73
CA TRP A 261 25.80 10.57 -16.61
C TRP A 261 25.28 10.23 -15.20
N ALA A 262 25.77 10.90 -14.17
CA ALA A 262 25.26 10.74 -12.80
C ALA A 262 23.77 11.14 -12.69
N ALA A 263 23.32 12.11 -13.50
CA ALA A 263 21.95 12.58 -13.47
C ALA A 263 21.01 11.59 -14.19
N ALA A 264 19.84 11.34 -13.58
CA ALA A 264 18.80 10.50 -14.19
C ALA A 264 18.25 11.10 -15.50
N THR A 265 18.21 12.43 -15.59
CA THR A 265 17.76 13.16 -16.79
C THR A 265 18.66 12.89 -17.99
N THR A 266 19.98 12.97 -17.82
CA THR A 266 20.95 12.66 -18.88
C THR A 266 20.81 11.22 -19.37
N ARG A 267 20.68 10.28 -18.43
CA ARG A 267 20.46 8.86 -18.75
C ARG A 267 19.17 8.64 -19.53
N TRP A 268 18.11 9.41 -19.23
CA TRP A 268 16.86 9.38 -19.98
C TRP A 268 16.99 9.97 -21.40
N GLU A 269 17.64 11.12 -21.53
CA GLU A 269 17.89 11.78 -22.81
C GLU A 269 18.72 10.88 -23.74
N ARG A 270 19.71 10.18 -23.18
CA ARG A 270 20.60 9.22 -23.86
C ARG A 270 20.18 7.75 -23.68
N ARG A 271 18.88 7.48 -23.44
CA ARG A 271 18.39 6.14 -23.05
C ARG A 271 18.71 5.02 -24.02
N GLU A 272 18.78 5.29 -25.32
CA GLU A 272 19.12 4.24 -26.31
C GLU A 272 20.57 3.78 -26.16
N GLU A 273 21.49 4.73 -25.99
CA GLU A 273 22.89 4.46 -25.68
C GLU A 273 23.03 3.78 -24.32
N TRP A 274 22.34 4.30 -23.31
CA TRP A 274 22.33 3.71 -21.97
C TRP A 274 21.86 2.25 -21.97
N ASN A 275 20.70 1.98 -22.57
CA ASN A 275 20.13 0.63 -22.63
C ASN A 275 21.04 -0.33 -23.38
N ARG A 276 21.69 0.12 -24.46
CA ARG A 276 22.69 -0.69 -25.16
C ARG A 276 23.86 -1.05 -24.24
N ILE A 277 24.43 -0.07 -23.55
CA ILE A 277 25.56 -0.29 -22.62
C ILE A 277 25.20 -1.30 -21.53
N VAL A 278 24.04 -1.13 -20.89
CA VAL A 278 23.62 -2.02 -19.81
C VAL A 278 23.34 -3.43 -20.35
N ARG A 279 22.60 -3.54 -21.46
CA ARG A 279 22.18 -4.85 -22.01
C ARG A 279 23.31 -5.63 -22.66
N GLU A 280 24.33 -4.97 -23.19
CA GLU A 280 25.57 -5.62 -23.62
C GLU A 280 26.21 -6.42 -22.48
N TRP A 281 26.05 -5.97 -21.22
CA TRP A 281 26.56 -6.67 -20.04
C TRP A 281 25.56 -7.65 -19.43
N THR A 282 24.28 -7.26 -19.27
CA THR A 282 23.28 -8.08 -18.56
C THR A 282 22.84 -9.30 -19.36
N ALA A 283 22.67 -9.18 -20.68
CA ALA A 283 22.16 -10.27 -21.52
C ALA A 283 23.15 -11.44 -21.69
N GLN A 284 24.40 -11.28 -21.26
CA GLN A 284 25.44 -12.31 -21.33
C GLN A 284 25.61 -13.11 -20.03
N ARG A 285 24.83 -12.81 -18.99
CA ARG A 285 24.98 -13.38 -17.64
C ARG A 285 23.64 -13.90 -17.13
N SER A 286 23.67 -14.91 -16.28
CA SER A 286 22.45 -15.38 -15.62
C SER A 286 21.94 -14.36 -14.61
N THR A 287 20.65 -14.43 -14.30
CA THR A 287 20.03 -13.56 -13.28
C THR A 287 20.71 -13.73 -11.93
N ASP A 288 21.01 -14.97 -11.53
CA ASP A 288 21.66 -15.29 -10.26
C ASP A 288 23.10 -14.75 -10.18
N GLU A 289 23.88 -14.84 -11.26
CA GLU A 289 25.24 -14.26 -11.32
C GLU A 289 25.20 -12.74 -11.11
N ILE A 290 24.27 -12.06 -11.77
CA ILE A 290 24.11 -10.60 -11.65
C ILE A 290 23.70 -10.23 -10.22
N VAL A 291 22.72 -10.93 -9.65
CA VAL A 291 22.24 -10.67 -8.28
C VAL A 291 23.36 -10.88 -7.26
N ALA A 292 24.18 -11.92 -7.42
CA ALA A 292 25.33 -12.17 -6.55
C ALA A 292 26.35 -11.02 -6.62
N LEU A 293 26.77 -10.61 -7.82
CA LEU A 293 27.72 -9.51 -8.02
C LEU A 293 27.20 -8.18 -7.45
N ALA A 294 25.94 -7.86 -7.72
CA ALA A 294 25.32 -6.63 -7.24
C ALA A 294 25.18 -6.64 -5.70
N SER A 295 24.85 -7.79 -5.10
CA SER A 295 24.74 -7.95 -3.65
C SER A 295 26.09 -7.70 -2.96
N ASP A 296 27.20 -8.23 -3.51
CA ASP A 296 28.56 -8.01 -2.99
C ASP A 296 28.94 -6.52 -2.99
N LEU A 297 28.46 -5.78 -3.99
CA LEU A 297 28.66 -4.32 -4.12
C LEU A 297 27.60 -3.48 -3.40
N ARG A 298 26.68 -4.12 -2.66
CA ARG A 298 25.55 -3.48 -1.96
C ARG A 298 24.63 -2.65 -2.88
N ILE A 299 24.53 -3.04 -4.15
CA ILE A 299 23.58 -2.48 -5.10
C ILE A 299 22.23 -3.15 -4.84
N PRO A 300 21.16 -2.39 -4.54
CA PRO A 300 19.83 -2.96 -4.42
C PRO A 300 19.39 -3.56 -5.76
N VAL A 301 19.09 -4.85 -5.75
CA VAL A 301 18.84 -5.68 -6.95
C VAL A 301 17.87 -6.80 -6.63
N SER A 302 17.09 -7.25 -7.60
CA SER A 302 16.25 -8.44 -7.45
C SER A 302 15.96 -9.14 -8.78
N PRO A 303 15.82 -10.48 -8.80
CA PRO A 303 15.18 -11.15 -9.94
C PRO A 303 13.71 -10.69 -10.06
N VAL A 304 13.20 -10.60 -11.29
CA VAL A 304 11.75 -10.42 -11.50
C VAL A 304 11.09 -11.79 -11.56
N ASN A 305 10.42 -12.17 -10.48
CA ASN A 305 9.74 -13.47 -10.41
C ASN A 305 8.33 -13.42 -10.98
N ASN A 306 7.77 -14.59 -11.25
CA ASN A 306 6.34 -14.78 -11.58
C ASN A 306 5.71 -15.80 -10.62
N GLY A 307 4.44 -16.15 -10.83
CA GLY A 307 3.71 -17.12 -9.98
C GLY A 307 4.37 -18.51 -9.86
N GLN A 308 5.24 -18.89 -10.79
CA GLN A 308 6.03 -20.11 -10.73
C GLN A 308 7.39 -19.87 -10.05
N THR A 309 8.22 -18.99 -10.59
CA THR A 309 9.62 -18.84 -10.14
C THR A 309 9.75 -18.28 -8.73
N VAL A 310 8.72 -17.57 -8.24
CA VAL A 310 8.67 -17.06 -6.86
C VAL A 310 8.72 -18.20 -5.83
N LEU A 311 8.20 -19.38 -6.16
CA LEU A 311 8.17 -20.54 -5.26
C LEU A 311 9.56 -21.09 -4.97
N ASP A 312 10.47 -20.97 -5.94
CA ASP A 312 11.83 -21.52 -5.88
C ASP A 312 12.84 -20.55 -5.25
N HIS A 313 12.43 -19.31 -4.98
CA HIS A 313 13.34 -18.29 -4.46
C HIS A 313 13.83 -18.64 -3.04
N LEU A 314 15.15 -18.74 -2.88
CA LEU A 314 15.82 -19.23 -1.67
C LEU A 314 15.40 -18.49 -0.38
N GLN A 315 15.19 -17.17 -0.46
CA GLN A 315 14.74 -16.41 0.71
C GLN A 315 13.34 -16.82 1.19
N PHE A 316 12.39 -17.02 0.28
CA PHE A 316 11.02 -17.40 0.64
C PHE A 316 10.98 -18.83 1.20
N ALA A 317 11.75 -19.74 0.60
CA ALA A 317 11.92 -21.10 1.09
C ALA A 317 12.52 -21.12 2.51
N ALA A 318 13.64 -20.40 2.73
CA ALA A 318 14.31 -20.32 4.03
C ALA A 318 13.42 -19.72 5.13
N ARG A 319 12.54 -18.79 4.76
CA ARG A 319 11.63 -18.11 5.69
C ARG A 319 10.31 -18.84 5.94
N GLY A 320 10.06 -19.96 5.25
CA GLY A 320 8.84 -20.74 5.41
C GLY A 320 7.57 -19.91 5.18
N VAL A 321 7.57 -19.09 4.12
CA VAL A 321 6.44 -18.18 3.82
C VAL A 321 5.27 -18.89 3.15
N TRP A 322 5.47 -20.14 2.72
CA TRP A 322 4.49 -20.91 1.96
C TRP A 322 3.70 -21.87 2.86
N GLY A 323 2.37 -21.83 2.72
CA GLY A 323 1.44 -22.82 3.26
C GLY A 323 0.85 -23.67 2.15
N ARG A 324 0.38 -24.88 2.49
CA ARG A 324 -0.54 -25.63 1.64
C ARG A 324 -1.96 -25.36 2.12
N TYR A 325 -2.85 -25.12 1.17
CA TYR A 325 -4.26 -24.91 1.47
C TYR A 325 -4.87 -26.16 2.15
N ALA A 326 -5.96 -25.99 2.88
CA ALA A 326 -6.49 -26.98 3.82
C ALA A 326 -6.81 -28.36 3.21
N ASP A 327 -7.27 -28.41 1.96
CA ASP A 327 -7.55 -29.65 1.21
C ASP A 327 -6.33 -30.14 0.39
N GLY A 328 -5.20 -29.44 0.47
CA GLY A 328 -3.98 -29.75 -0.26
C GLY A 328 -3.95 -29.29 -1.72
N SER A 329 -4.97 -28.59 -2.23
CA SER A 329 -5.10 -28.24 -3.66
C SER A 329 -4.06 -27.27 -4.19
N PHE A 330 -3.60 -26.28 -3.42
CA PHE A 330 -2.64 -25.28 -3.90
C PHE A 330 -1.71 -24.76 -2.80
N THR A 331 -0.64 -24.07 -3.21
CA THR A 331 0.27 -23.33 -2.32
C THR A 331 -0.17 -21.88 -2.22
N HIS A 332 -0.05 -21.27 -1.04
CA HIS A 332 -0.36 -19.87 -0.85
C HIS A 332 0.62 -19.20 0.13
N PRO A 333 0.82 -17.87 0.05
CA PRO A 333 1.58 -17.17 1.07
C PRO A 333 0.85 -17.20 2.42
N LEU A 334 1.62 -17.27 3.49
CA LEU A 334 1.15 -17.11 4.87
C LEU A 334 1.16 -15.63 5.28
N ALA A 335 0.55 -15.31 6.42
CA ALA A 335 0.46 -13.94 6.94
C ALA A 335 1.84 -13.26 6.99
N PRO A 336 2.00 -11.99 6.60
CA PRO A 336 3.30 -11.36 6.35
C PRO A 336 4.05 -10.89 7.60
N TYR A 337 3.66 -11.39 8.77
CA TYR A 337 4.26 -11.05 10.04
C TYR A 337 4.37 -12.24 10.98
N ARG A 338 5.35 -12.20 11.88
CA ARG A 338 5.56 -13.16 12.96
C ARG A 338 5.42 -12.44 14.29
N ILE A 339 4.66 -13.01 15.21
CA ILE A 339 4.52 -12.50 16.59
C ILE A 339 5.21 -13.52 17.51
N ASN A 340 6.20 -13.09 18.29
CA ASN A 340 7.05 -13.96 19.12
C ASN A 340 7.55 -15.20 18.33
N GLY A 341 8.00 -14.98 17.10
CA GLY A 341 8.52 -16.02 16.20
C GLY A 341 7.48 -16.95 15.58
N ARG A 342 6.18 -16.79 15.86
CA ARG A 342 5.12 -17.62 15.26
C ARG A 342 4.34 -16.82 14.22
N ARG A 343 4.08 -17.47 13.08
CA ARG A 343 3.27 -16.90 12.00
C ARG A 343 1.79 -17.24 12.23
N PRO A 344 0.87 -16.28 12.09
CA PRO A 344 -0.55 -16.57 12.01
C PRO A 344 -0.87 -17.40 10.76
N SER A 345 -1.81 -18.34 10.90
CA SER A 345 -2.29 -19.20 9.81
C SER A 345 -3.79 -19.47 9.99
N PRO A 346 -4.56 -19.60 8.90
CA PRO A 346 -5.96 -20.00 8.97
C PRO A 346 -6.08 -21.36 9.66
N THR A 347 -7.11 -21.53 10.50
CA THR A 347 -7.39 -22.80 11.17
C THR A 347 -8.23 -23.76 10.32
N ALA A 348 -8.80 -23.28 9.22
CA ALA A 348 -9.66 -24.03 8.30
C ALA A 348 -9.58 -23.48 6.86
N GLY A 349 -10.13 -24.21 5.90
CA GLY A 349 -10.33 -23.73 4.52
C GLY A 349 -11.45 -22.68 4.41
N ALA A 350 -11.75 -22.26 3.19
CA ALA A 350 -12.90 -21.42 2.90
C ALA A 350 -14.23 -22.19 3.06
N PRO A 351 -15.28 -21.50 3.52
CA PRO A 351 -16.55 -22.16 3.82
C PRO A 351 -17.32 -22.56 2.53
N PRO A 352 -18.05 -23.69 2.56
CA PRO A 352 -19.12 -23.96 1.60
C PRO A 352 -20.15 -22.83 1.57
N LEU A 353 -20.79 -22.60 0.43
CA LEU A 353 -21.84 -21.58 0.31
C LEU A 353 -22.98 -21.89 1.29
N GLY A 354 -23.30 -20.93 2.17
CA GLY A 354 -24.40 -21.08 3.12
C GLY A 354 -24.19 -22.17 4.17
N GLU A 355 -22.93 -22.49 4.52
CA GLU A 355 -22.57 -23.45 5.57
C GLU A 355 -23.42 -23.27 6.83
N MET A 356 -23.69 -22.02 7.19
CA MET A 356 -24.53 -21.67 8.32
C MET A 356 -25.98 -21.47 7.92
N ALA A 357 -26.89 -22.24 8.52
CA ALA A 357 -28.33 -21.98 8.40
C ALA A 357 -28.77 -20.69 9.13
N LYS A 358 -28.12 -20.36 10.26
CA LYS A 358 -28.34 -19.14 11.07
C LYS A 358 -27.08 -18.76 11.82
N VAL A 359 -26.90 -17.47 12.08
CA VAL A 359 -25.84 -16.94 12.94
C VAL A 359 -26.35 -16.82 14.38
N PRO A 360 -25.76 -17.52 15.37
CA PRO A 360 -26.11 -17.37 16.78
C PRO A 360 -25.80 -15.94 17.24
N ALA A 361 -26.54 -15.40 18.21
CA ALA A 361 -26.20 -14.09 18.80
C ALA A 361 -24.81 -14.11 19.46
N HIS A 362 -24.07 -13.01 19.35
CA HIS A 362 -22.78 -12.80 20.02
C HIS A 362 -22.95 -11.94 21.28
N ASN A 363 -22.12 -12.18 22.30
CA ASN A 363 -22.08 -11.30 23.48
C ASN A 363 -21.33 -10.02 23.11
N ARG A 364 -21.98 -8.88 23.34
CA ARG A 364 -21.52 -7.55 22.91
C ARG A 364 -20.38 -7.02 23.78
N ILE A 365 -19.47 -6.26 23.16
CA ILE A 365 -18.70 -5.25 23.88
C ILE A 365 -19.69 -4.17 24.35
N THR A 366 -19.84 -3.99 25.66
CA THR A 366 -20.66 -2.92 26.23
C THR A 366 -19.92 -1.60 26.13
N THR A 367 -20.53 -0.60 25.47
CA THR A 367 -20.04 0.78 25.50
C THR A 367 -20.41 1.43 26.83
N THR A 368 -19.49 2.20 27.41
CA THR A 368 -19.73 3.02 28.60
C THR A 368 -19.40 4.46 28.24
N ALA A 369 -20.43 5.28 28.01
CA ALA A 369 -20.31 6.58 27.36
C ALA A 369 -19.52 7.67 28.15
N ASP A 370 -19.02 7.38 29.35
CA ASP A 370 -18.29 8.35 30.18
C ASP A 370 -16.77 8.09 30.18
N GLY A 371 -15.98 9.09 29.79
CA GLY A 371 -14.53 9.15 29.97
C GLY A 371 -13.66 8.43 28.92
N ALA A 372 -14.24 7.92 27.83
CA ALA A 372 -13.50 7.28 26.74
C ALA A 372 -12.60 8.26 25.96
N PRO A 373 -11.47 7.80 25.39
CA PRO A 373 -10.60 8.64 24.58
C PRO A 373 -11.31 9.12 23.30
N ARG A 374 -10.98 10.34 22.84
CA ARG A 374 -11.57 10.91 21.61
C ARG A 374 -11.09 10.16 20.37
N LEU A 375 -9.79 9.83 20.32
CA LEU A 375 -9.19 9.03 19.26
C LEU A 375 -8.71 7.66 19.78
N PRO A 376 -8.68 6.61 18.94
CA PRO A 376 -8.39 5.23 19.38
C PRO A 376 -7.09 4.98 20.13
N LEU A 377 -6.06 5.81 19.89
CA LEU A 377 -4.71 5.63 20.41
C LEU A 377 -4.26 6.77 21.32
N GLU A 378 -5.18 7.60 21.82
CA GLU A 378 -4.83 8.55 22.88
C GLU A 378 -4.23 7.82 24.08
N GLY A 379 -3.11 8.33 24.58
CA GLY A 379 -2.34 7.72 25.66
C GLY A 379 -1.40 6.59 25.25
N ILE A 380 -1.30 6.27 23.95
CA ILE A 380 -0.27 5.37 23.41
C ILE A 380 0.92 6.20 22.92
N ARG A 381 2.13 5.85 23.37
CA ARG A 381 3.40 6.44 22.91
C ARG A 381 4.21 5.47 22.05
N ILE A 382 4.67 5.95 20.91
CA ILE A 382 5.46 5.18 19.94
C ILE A 382 6.83 5.83 19.76
N LEU A 383 7.89 5.06 19.94
CA LEU A 383 9.23 5.39 19.47
C LEU A 383 9.39 4.89 18.05
N ASP A 384 9.49 5.83 17.12
CA ASP A 384 9.52 5.59 15.69
C ASP A 384 10.95 5.78 15.17
N ALA A 385 11.74 4.70 15.13
CA ALA A 385 13.06 4.66 14.53
C ALA A 385 12.98 4.13 13.09
N THR A 386 12.06 4.67 12.31
CA THR A 386 11.88 4.29 10.90
C THR A 386 12.33 5.38 9.94
N ALA A 387 12.53 5.01 8.68
CA ALA A 387 12.92 5.92 7.61
C ALA A 387 12.20 5.59 6.30
N TRP A 388 12.29 6.50 5.34
CA TRP A 388 11.67 6.43 4.01
C TRP A 388 10.15 6.42 4.07
N TRP A 389 9.50 5.38 3.54
CA TRP A 389 8.05 5.38 3.36
C TRP A 389 7.34 4.32 4.19
N ALA A 390 7.68 3.03 4.07
CA ALA A 390 6.93 1.94 4.71
C ALA A 390 6.80 2.09 6.23
N GLY A 391 7.92 2.32 6.92
CA GLY A 391 7.94 2.50 8.36
C GLY A 391 7.22 3.78 8.79
N PRO A 392 7.57 4.96 8.24
CA PRO A 392 6.89 6.21 8.60
C PRO A 392 5.39 6.18 8.30
N CYS A 393 4.95 5.52 7.23
CA CYS A 393 3.53 5.32 6.92
C CYS A 393 2.81 4.50 8.01
N SER A 394 3.45 3.46 8.55
CA SER A 394 2.90 2.63 9.63
C SER A 394 2.68 3.41 10.92
N THR A 395 3.58 4.33 11.29
CA THR A 395 3.47 5.13 12.51
C THR A 395 2.64 6.38 12.29
N HIS A 396 2.62 6.92 11.07
CA HIS A 396 1.80 8.08 10.71
C HIS A 396 0.31 7.80 10.86
N ILE A 397 -0.18 6.65 10.37
CA ILE A 397 -1.59 6.29 10.57
C ILE A 397 -1.93 6.14 12.06
N LEU A 398 -1.02 5.61 12.87
CA LEU A 398 -1.22 5.51 14.32
C LEU A 398 -1.19 6.89 14.99
N ALA A 399 -0.33 7.80 14.52
CA ALA A 399 -0.33 9.20 14.94
C ALA A 399 -1.67 9.87 14.60
N ALA A 400 -2.20 9.70 13.38
CA ALA A 400 -3.52 10.19 12.98
C ALA A 400 -4.63 9.66 13.91
N LEU A 401 -4.57 8.38 14.26
CA LEU A 401 -5.46 7.71 15.22
C LEU A 401 -5.22 8.09 16.70
N GLY A 402 -4.32 9.03 16.99
CA GLY A 402 -4.19 9.68 18.30
C GLY A 402 -2.94 9.30 19.10
N ALA A 403 -2.06 8.45 18.58
CA ALA A 403 -0.82 8.10 19.27
C ALA A 403 0.14 9.29 19.33
N GLU A 404 0.89 9.40 20.43
CA GLU A 404 2.06 10.27 20.53
C GLU A 404 3.23 9.55 19.86
N VAL A 405 3.68 10.05 18.70
CA VAL A 405 4.77 9.42 17.94
C VAL A 405 6.00 10.29 17.99
N ILE A 406 7.07 9.75 18.58
CA ILE A 406 8.39 10.36 18.65
C ILE A 406 9.24 9.73 17.55
N HIS A 407 9.46 10.49 16.48
CA HIS A 407 10.29 10.10 15.35
C HIS A 407 11.77 10.34 15.68
N LEU A 408 12.53 9.25 15.72
CA LEU A 408 13.93 9.20 16.08
C LEU A 408 14.79 9.28 14.82
N GLU A 409 15.58 10.35 14.73
CA GLU A 409 16.54 10.57 13.65
C GLU A 409 17.96 10.73 14.23
N SER A 410 18.98 10.84 13.38
CA SER A 410 20.27 11.40 13.79
C SER A 410 20.67 12.53 12.86
N THR A 411 21.59 13.39 13.30
CA THR A 411 22.13 14.46 12.45
C THR A 411 23.00 13.90 11.33
N ASP A 412 23.79 12.87 11.61
CA ASP A 412 24.71 12.29 10.62
C ASP A 412 23.98 11.42 9.59
N HIS A 413 22.86 10.81 10.00
CA HIS A 413 22.04 9.92 9.20
C HIS A 413 20.56 10.23 9.43
N PRO A 414 20.07 11.40 8.96
CA PRO A 414 18.66 11.77 9.09
C PRO A 414 17.79 10.82 8.26
N ASP A 415 16.46 10.89 8.43
CA ASP A 415 15.54 10.09 7.62
C ASP A 415 15.84 10.30 6.12
N GLY A 416 16.11 9.21 5.40
CA GLY A 416 16.36 9.23 3.96
C GLY A 416 15.24 9.87 3.14
N ALA A 417 13.99 9.87 3.64
CA ALA A 417 12.89 10.59 3.02
C ALA A 417 13.19 12.10 2.89
N ARG A 418 13.92 12.71 3.82
CA ARG A 418 14.36 14.12 3.73
C ARG A 418 15.24 14.35 2.51
N MET A 419 16.06 13.36 2.15
CA MET A 419 16.97 13.44 1.00
C MET A 419 16.23 13.36 -0.35
N ALA A 420 14.97 12.90 -0.37
CA ALA A 420 14.11 12.99 -1.55
C ALA A 420 13.76 14.43 -1.95
N ALA A 421 14.18 15.44 -1.18
CA ALA A 421 14.09 16.86 -1.51
C ALA A 421 15.28 17.40 -2.34
N ALA A 422 16.16 16.55 -2.86
CA ALA A 422 17.38 16.98 -3.56
C ALA A 422 17.12 17.94 -4.75
N ALA A 423 15.93 17.89 -5.36
CA ALA A 423 15.52 18.85 -6.38
C ALA A 423 15.47 20.31 -5.88
N PHE A 424 15.43 20.52 -4.56
CA PHE A 424 15.43 21.81 -3.90
C PHE A 424 16.78 22.15 -3.27
N ALA A 425 17.87 21.44 -3.58
CA ALA A 425 19.19 21.59 -2.96
C ALA A 425 19.78 23.01 -3.02
N ASN A 426 19.28 23.86 -3.92
CA ASN A 426 19.64 25.28 -4.03
C ASN A 426 18.93 26.20 -3.01
N GLN A 427 18.06 25.65 -2.15
CA GLN A 427 17.33 26.39 -1.13
C GLN A 427 17.91 26.10 0.27
N SER A 428 17.83 27.07 1.18
CA SER A 428 18.20 26.86 2.58
C SER A 428 17.32 25.79 3.23
N GLN A 429 17.92 24.91 4.04
CA GLN A 429 17.21 23.84 4.74
C GLN A 429 16.37 22.97 3.79
N TRP A 430 16.90 22.70 2.59
CA TRP A 430 16.18 21.96 1.55
C TRP A 430 15.73 20.56 1.98
N TRP A 431 16.44 19.93 2.93
CA TRP A 431 16.07 18.63 3.52
C TRP A 431 14.71 18.66 4.25
N GLU A 432 14.19 19.85 4.59
CA GLU A 432 12.86 20.06 5.15
C GLU A 432 11.77 20.20 4.07
N ARG A 433 12.12 20.09 2.79
CA ARG A 433 11.23 20.30 1.62
C ARG A 433 10.87 19.00 0.89
N SER A 434 10.94 17.87 1.59
CA SER A 434 10.57 16.58 1.01
C SER A 434 9.07 16.35 1.11
N GLY A 435 8.38 16.29 -0.03
CA GLY A 435 6.96 15.96 -0.06
C GLY A 435 6.64 14.62 0.60
N MET A 436 7.53 13.63 0.44
CA MET A 436 7.40 12.35 1.14
C MET A 436 7.47 12.52 2.66
N TYR A 437 8.51 13.19 3.18
CA TYR A 437 8.66 13.38 4.63
C TYR A 437 7.50 14.18 5.23
N LEU A 438 7.10 15.27 4.58
CA LEU A 438 5.99 16.12 5.02
C LEU A 438 4.67 15.35 5.09
N ALA A 439 4.41 14.47 4.12
CA ALA A 439 3.17 13.69 4.06
C ALA A 439 3.15 12.45 4.96
N THR A 440 4.30 11.86 5.32
CA THR A 440 4.38 10.64 6.15
C THR A 440 4.83 10.88 7.58
N ASN A 441 5.06 12.13 7.98
CA ASN A 441 5.46 12.48 9.35
C ASN A 441 4.61 13.57 10.00
N ALA A 442 3.47 13.95 9.39
CA ALA A 442 2.47 14.78 10.08
C ALA A 442 2.02 14.11 11.39
N ASN A 443 1.59 14.92 12.38
CA ASN A 443 1.28 14.51 13.76
C ASN A 443 2.46 13.96 14.61
N LYS A 444 3.69 13.88 14.08
CA LYS A 444 4.84 13.36 14.84
C LYS A 444 5.65 14.46 15.51
N GLN A 445 6.43 14.08 16.52
CA GLN A 445 7.44 14.91 17.15
C GLN A 445 8.84 14.40 16.75
N GLY A 446 9.70 15.29 16.26
CA GLY A 446 11.08 14.96 15.86
C GLY A 446 12.08 15.05 17.02
N LEU A 447 12.84 13.98 17.26
CA LEU A 447 13.94 13.88 18.21
C LEU A 447 15.17 13.32 17.49
N THR A 448 16.31 13.99 17.58
CA THR A 448 17.59 13.44 17.12
C THR A 448 18.32 12.75 18.25
N LEU A 449 18.88 11.56 18.01
CA LEU A 449 19.79 10.85 18.90
C LEU A 449 20.91 10.19 18.10
N ASP A 450 22.16 10.44 18.47
CA ASP A 450 23.30 9.62 18.02
C ASP A 450 23.36 8.31 18.81
N LEU A 451 22.84 7.23 18.22
CA LEU A 451 22.87 5.88 18.80
C LEU A 451 24.25 5.23 18.77
N SER A 452 25.25 5.83 18.11
CA SER A 452 26.64 5.38 18.17
C SER A 452 27.29 5.73 19.52
N SER A 453 26.83 6.80 20.17
CA SER A 453 27.25 7.18 21.52
C SER A 453 26.56 6.35 22.62
N PRO A 454 27.26 6.01 23.73
CA PRO A 454 26.63 5.43 24.91
C PRO A 454 25.53 6.31 25.50
N GLU A 455 25.71 7.64 25.49
CA GLU A 455 24.73 8.62 25.96
C GLU A 455 23.42 8.56 25.16
N GLY A 456 23.48 8.57 23.82
CA GLY A 456 22.30 8.48 22.97
C GLY A 456 21.55 7.16 23.14
N ARG A 457 22.26 6.04 23.29
CA ARG A 457 21.64 4.75 23.66
C ARG A 457 20.98 4.79 25.03
N GLY A 458 21.62 5.43 26.01
CA GLY A 458 21.06 5.63 27.36
C GLY A 458 19.73 6.39 27.32
N LEU A 459 19.67 7.48 26.53
CA LEU A 459 18.45 8.25 26.33
C LEU A 459 17.35 7.42 25.66
N LEU A 460 17.69 6.66 24.61
CA LEU A 460 16.74 5.74 23.96
C LEU A 460 16.12 4.76 24.97
N PHE A 461 16.94 4.09 25.79
CA PHE A 461 16.42 3.14 26.78
C PHE A 461 15.56 3.82 27.86
N GLY A 462 15.89 5.05 28.26
CA GLY A 462 15.03 5.85 29.14
C GLY A 462 13.66 6.14 28.52
N LEU A 463 13.62 6.38 27.21
CA LEU A 463 12.36 6.56 26.47
C LEU A 463 11.60 5.24 26.31
N VAL A 464 12.29 4.11 26.10
CA VAL A 464 11.70 2.76 26.01
C VAL A 464 10.91 2.42 27.28
N GLU A 465 11.42 2.79 28.46
CA GLU A 465 10.72 2.60 29.75
C GLU A 465 9.38 3.36 29.84
N ARG A 466 9.17 4.37 29.00
CA ARG A 466 8.02 5.29 29.01
C ARG A 466 7.14 5.18 27.76
N SER A 467 7.37 4.16 26.94
CA SER A 467 6.71 4.00 25.64
C SER A 467 5.98 2.67 25.55
N ASP A 468 4.99 2.61 24.67
CA ASP A 468 4.15 1.44 24.45
C ASP A 468 4.64 0.60 23.28
N ILE A 469 5.23 1.26 22.28
CA ILE A 469 5.72 0.65 21.05
C ILE A 469 7.12 1.20 20.72
N LEU A 470 8.02 0.33 20.26
CA LEU A 470 9.25 0.69 19.56
C LEU A 470 9.22 0.05 18.18
N VAL A 471 9.37 0.84 17.12
CA VAL A 471 9.36 0.32 15.74
C VAL A 471 10.58 0.81 14.97
N GLU A 472 11.16 -0.08 14.16
CA GLU A 472 12.28 0.20 13.27
C GLU A 472 12.14 -0.54 11.93
N ASN A 473 12.71 0.03 10.86
CA ASN A 473 12.73 -0.59 9.52
C ASN A 473 14.13 -0.55 8.86
N PHE A 474 15.19 -0.56 9.68
CA PHE A 474 16.54 -0.56 9.18
C PHE A 474 16.96 -1.93 8.65
N SER A 475 18.14 -1.99 8.01
CA SER A 475 18.77 -3.29 7.75
C SER A 475 18.97 -4.01 9.09
N PRO A 476 18.79 -5.35 9.17
CA PRO A 476 18.77 -6.08 10.44
C PRO A 476 19.96 -5.84 11.37
N ARG A 477 21.11 -5.45 10.82
CA ARG A 477 22.36 -5.21 11.56
C ARG A 477 22.35 -3.91 12.39
N VAL A 478 21.54 -2.90 12.05
CA VAL A 478 21.68 -1.56 12.65
C VAL A 478 21.39 -1.59 14.15
N PHE A 479 20.22 -2.07 14.56
CA PHE A 479 19.86 -2.19 15.98
C PHE A 479 20.73 -3.21 16.72
N ASP A 480 21.07 -4.34 16.07
CA ASP A 480 21.94 -5.36 16.63
C ASP A 480 23.34 -4.78 16.97
N ASN A 481 23.90 -3.94 16.08
CA ASN A 481 25.19 -3.27 16.28
C ASN A 481 25.18 -2.28 17.45
N PHE A 482 24.02 -1.72 17.79
CA PHE A 482 23.85 -0.84 18.93
C PHE A 482 23.36 -1.57 20.19
N ALA A 483 23.30 -2.91 20.16
CA ALA A 483 22.78 -3.75 21.23
C ALA A 483 21.31 -3.44 21.63
N ILE A 484 20.51 -2.96 20.68
CA ILE A 484 19.08 -2.70 20.86
C ILE A 484 18.32 -3.95 20.39
N THR A 485 18.38 -5.02 21.19
CA THR A 485 17.68 -6.28 20.91
C THR A 485 16.33 -6.35 21.60
N TRP A 486 15.47 -7.30 21.20
CA TRP A 486 14.22 -7.57 21.90
C TRP A 486 14.45 -7.88 23.38
N GLU A 487 15.47 -8.67 23.69
CA GLU A 487 15.81 -9.06 25.07
C GLU A 487 16.18 -7.83 25.90
N ALA A 488 17.05 -6.95 25.38
CA ALA A 488 17.45 -5.73 26.08
C ALA A 488 16.28 -4.75 26.26
N VAL A 489 15.43 -4.61 25.24
CA VAL A 489 14.25 -3.74 25.27
C VAL A 489 13.20 -4.29 26.24
N SER A 490 12.91 -5.59 26.19
CA SER A 490 11.91 -6.24 27.05
C SER A 490 12.37 -6.34 28.51
N GLU A 491 13.67 -6.38 28.80
CA GLU A 491 14.18 -6.30 30.17
C GLU A 491 13.85 -4.95 30.82
N ARG A 492 13.93 -3.86 30.05
CA ARG A 492 13.61 -2.50 30.50
C ARG A 492 12.11 -2.26 30.58
N ASN A 493 11.36 -2.76 29.60
CA ASN A 493 9.92 -2.60 29.54
C ASN A 493 9.25 -3.90 29.08
N PRO A 494 8.82 -4.78 30.01
CA PRO A 494 8.14 -6.04 29.68
C PRO A 494 6.78 -5.86 28.99
N ARG A 495 6.24 -4.63 28.95
CA ARG A 495 4.95 -4.30 28.32
C ARG A 495 5.09 -3.79 26.89
N ILE A 496 6.30 -3.48 26.43
CA ILE A 496 6.50 -2.85 25.12
C ILE A 496 6.21 -3.82 23.97
N VAL A 497 5.56 -3.30 22.92
CA VAL A 497 5.50 -3.98 21.62
C VAL A 497 6.68 -3.50 20.79
N MET A 498 7.63 -4.40 20.49
CA MET A 498 8.74 -4.06 19.60
C MET A 498 8.44 -4.60 18.21
N VAL A 499 8.56 -3.75 17.19
CA VAL A 499 8.35 -4.12 15.79
C VAL A 499 9.60 -3.88 14.97
N ARG A 500 10.00 -4.88 14.19
CA ARG A 500 11.11 -4.80 13.24
C ARG A 500 10.61 -5.07 11.83
N MET A 501 10.91 -4.16 10.90
CA MET A 501 10.39 -4.18 9.53
C MET A 501 11.48 -4.25 8.45
N PRO A 502 12.39 -5.25 8.47
CA PRO A 502 13.42 -5.33 7.45
C PRO A 502 12.83 -5.68 6.07
N ALA A 503 13.59 -5.34 5.03
CA ALA A 503 13.26 -5.62 3.63
C ALA A 503 12.89 -7.10 3.38
N PHE A 504 13.77 -8.02 3.80
CA PHE A 504 13.69 -9.45 3.48
C PHE A 504 13.47 -10.35 4.71
N GLY A 505 13.47 -9.79 5.92
CA GLY A 505 13.39 -10.54 7.17
C GLY A 505 14.66 -10.48 8.01
N LEU A 506 14.56 -10.90 9.27
CA LEU A 506 15.64 -10.98 10.26
C LEU A 506 16.48 -12.27 10.16
N ASP A 507 16.09 -13.18 9.26
CA ASP A 507 16.77 -14.44 8.96
C ASP A 507 16.71 -14.74 7.45
N GLY A 508 17.39 -15.81 7.03
CA GLY A 508 17.46 -16.24 5.62
C GLY A 508 18.65 -15.65 4.84
N PRO A 509 18.93 -16.21 3.65
CA PRO A 509 20.09 -15.84 2.82
C PRO A 509 20.12 -14.35 2.42
N TRP A 510 18.96 -13.70 2.28
CA TRP A 510 18.83 -12.29 1.89
C TRP A 510 18.71 -11.34 3.08
N ARG A 511 18.88 -11.82 4.33
CA ARG A 511 18.80 -10.99 5.55
C ARG A 511 19.59 -9.68 5.44
N ASN A 512 20.78 -9.74 4.85
CA ASN A 512 21.70 -8.60 4.80
C ASN A 512 21.63 -7.82 3.47
N ASN A 513 20.77 -8.21 2.53
CA ASN A 513 20.59 -7.52 1.26
C ASN A 513 19.88 -6.18 1.50
N VAL A 514 20.29 -5.17 0.72
CA VAL A 514 19.62 -3.86 0.71
C VAL A 514 18.40 -3.96 -0.19
N GLY A 515 17.25 -3.48 0.28
CA GLY A 515 16.01 -3.51 -0.49
C GLY A 515 15.26 -2.19 -0.40
N PHE A 516 14.60 -1.85 -1.51
CA PHE A 516 13.60 -0.79 -1.62
C PHE A 516 12.31 -1.40 -2.16
N ALA A 517 11.16 -0.75 -1.98
CA ALA A 517 9.85 -1.23 -2.49
C ALA A 517 9.94 -1.90 -3.88
N GLN A 518 10.66 -1.26 -4.80
CA GLN A 518 10.91 -1.72 -6.16
C GLN A 518 11.53 -3.14 -6.21
N THR A 519 12.53 -3.44 -5.38
CA THR A 519 13.13 -4.78 -5.29
C THR A 519 12.12 -5.82 -4.81
N MET A 520 11.23 -5.48 -3.87
CA MET A 520 10.19 -6.42 -3.42
C MET A 520 9.09 -6.60 -4.46
N GLU A 521 8.68 -5.53 -5.15
CA GLU A 521 7.71 -5.57 -6.24
C GLU A 521 8.20 -6.47 -7.40
N GLN A 522 9.51 -6.45 -7.68
CA GLN A 522 10.16 -7.36 -8.64
C GLN A 522 10.17 -8.80 -8.12
N MET A 523 10.67 -9.00 -6.90
CA MET A 523 10.86 -10.31 -6.29
C MET A 523 9.57 -11.10 -6.09
N THR A 524 8.45 -10.41 -5.85
CA THR A 524 7.15 -11.02 -5.54
C THR A 524 6.28 -11.23 -6.78
N GLY A 525 6.72 -10.71 -7.93
CA GLY A 525 6.01 -10.79 -9.20
C GLY A 525 4.96 -9.71 -9.43
N MET A 526 4.85 -8.70 -8.57
CA MET A 526 4.00 -7.53 -8.85
C MET A 526 4.45 -6.80 -10.13
N ALA A 527 5.76 -6.73 -10.36
CA ALA A 527 6.32 -6.17 -11.58
C ALA A 527 6.02 -7.05 -12.81
N TRP A 528 6.00 -8.38 -12.66
CA TRP A 528 5.77 -9.33 -13.76
C TRP A 528 4.40 -9.17 -14.42
N VAL A 529 3.37 -8.86 -13.63
CA VAL A 529 2.00 -8.62 -14.12
C VAL A 529 1.73 -7.17 -14.53
N THR A 530 2.74 -6.31 -14.45
CA THR A 530 2.62 -4.88 -14.76
C THR A 530 3.47 -4.53 -15.98
N GLY A 531 2.89 -3.83 -16.95
CA GLY A 531 3.55 -3.43 -18.20
C GLY A 531 2.80 -3.90 -19.45
N HIS A 532 3.28 -3.46 -20.62
CA HIS A 532 2.74 -3.90 -21.92
C HIS A 532 3.20 -5.34 -22.23
N GLU A 533 2.36 -6.12 -22.91
CA GLU A 533 2.65 -7.51 -23.30
C GLU A 533 3.96 -7.64 -24.10
N TYR A 534 4.21 -6.69 -25.00
CA TYR A 534 5.36 -6.64 -25.89
C TYR A 534 6.59 -5.92 -25.32
N ASP A 535 6.51 -5.39 -24.09
CA ASP A 535 7.60 -4.67 -23.42
C ASP A 535 8.11 -5.45 -22.20
N GLN A 536 9.20 -4.98 -21.58
CA GLN A 536 9.71 -5.50 -20.31
C GLN A 536 8.69 -5.31 -19.17
N PRO A 537 8.75 -6.16 -18.12
CA PRO A 537 8.03 -5.91 -16.88
C PRO A 537 8.31 -4.51 -16.32
N ARG A 538 7.31 -3.91 -15.66
CA ARG A 538 7.38 -2.58 -15.07
C ARG A 538 7.03 -2.66 -13.60
N ILE A 539 7.69 -1.89 -12.75
CA ILE A 539 7.28 -1.83 -11.35
C ILE A 539 5.92 -1.11 -11.19
N PRO A 540 5.07 -1.51 -10.24
CA PRO A 540 3.81 -0.83 -9.94
C PRO A 540 3.95 0.59 -9.39
N ARG A 541 5.15 0.99 -8.93
CA ARG A 541 5.49 2.31 -8.36
C ARG A 541 4.71 2.67 -7.08
N GLY A 542 5.11 2.09 -5.95
CA GLY A 542 4.71 2.56 -4.62
C GLY A 542 3.95 1.58 -3.72
N PRO A 543 3.04 0.70 -4.20
CA PRO A 543 2.10 0.01 -3.31
C PRO A 543 2.76 -0.88 -2.25
N CYS A 544 3.99 -1.38 -2.49
CA CYS A 544 4.71 -2.18 -1.51
C CYS A 544 4.93 -1.46 -0.17
N ASP A 545 5.25 -0.16 -0.18
CA ASP A 545 5.57 0.58 1.04
C ASP A 545 4.32 0.74 1.95
N PRO A 546 3.17 1.26 1.44
CA PRO A 546 1.93 1.28 2.20
C PRO A 546 1.42 -0.11 2.60
N LEU A 547 1.57 -1.13 1.76
CA LEU A 547 1.19 -2.51 2.10
C LEU A 547 1.97 -2.98 3.34
N ALA A 548 3.29 -2.86 3.34
CA ALA A 548 4.11 -3.22 4.49
C ALA A 548 3.80 -2.37 5.72
N GLY A 549 3.59 -1.07 5.52
CA GLY A 549 3.22 -0.13 6.58
C GLY A 549 1.91 -0.50 7.27
N MET A 550 0.87 -0.82 6.50
CA MET A 550 -0.45 -1.17 7.06
C MET A 550 -0.47 -2.55 7.71
N HIS A 551 0.25 -3.54 7.18
CA HIS A 551 0.43 -4.82 7.87
C HIS A 551 1.14 -4.65 9.21
N SER A 552 2.14 -3.75 9.26
CA SER A 552 2.81 -3.40 10.51
C SER A 552 1.88 -2.69 11.50
N ALA A 553 1.13 -1.69 11.05
CA ALA A 553 0.15 -0.99 11.89
C ALA A 553 -0.93 -1.94 12.43
N PHE A 554 -1.44 -2.86 11.60
CA PHE A 554 -2.41 -3.87 12.03
C PHE A 554 -1.81 -4.82 13.07
N ALA A 555 -0.58 -5.29 12.84
CA ALA A 555 0.12 -6.15 13.79
C ALA A 555 0.44 -5.41 15.11
N MET A 556 0.80 -4.13 15.07
CA MET A 556 0.99 -3.27 16.25
C MET A 556 -0.29 -3.17 17.08
N LEU A 557 -1.43 -2.89 16.44
CA LEU A 557 -2.74 -2.83 17.12
C LEU A 557 -3.12 -4.18 17.75
N ALA A 558 -2.89 -5.30 17.04
CA ALA A 558 -3.09 -6.64 17.59
C ALA A 558 -2.14 -6.94 18.78
N GLY A 559 -0.89 -6.47 18.70
CA GLY A 559 0.09 -6.54 19.78
C GLY A 559 -0.34 -5.76 21.02
N LEU A 560 -0.83 -4.52 20.83
CA LEU A 560 -1.39 -3.69 21.92
C LEU A 560 -2.58 -4.38 22.59
N ARG A 561 -3.51 -4.93 21.79
CA ARG A 561 -4.64 -5.68 22.34
C ARG A 561 -4.18 -6.87 23.18
N ARG A 562 -3.25 -7.67 22.67
CA ARG A 562 -2.65 -8.79 23.43
C ARG A 562 -2.02 -8.30 24.72
N ARG A 563 -1.30 -7.18 24.70
CA ARG A 563 -0.68 -6.59 25.88
C ARG A 563 -1.72 -6.15 26.90
N ASP A 564 -2.84 -5.59 26.45
CA ASP A 564 -3.93 -5.17 27.33
C ASP A 564 -4.62 -6.38 27.98
N GLU A 565 -4.75 -7.51 27.26
CA GLU A 565 -5.30 -8.76 27.81
C GLU A 565 -4.33 -9.51 28.76
N THR A 566 -3.04 -9.54 28.43
CA THR A 566 -2.07 -10.43 29.10
C THR A 566 -1.15 -9.69 30.08
N GLY A 567 -1.10 -8.37 30.02
CA GLY A 567 -0.15 -7.56 30.75
C GLY A 567 1.27 -7.53 30.15
N GLN A 568 1.55 -8.28 29.07
CA GLN A 568 2.89 -8.44 28.49
C GLN A 568 2.96 -7.99 27.03
N GLY A 569 4.07 -7.35 26.69
CA GLY A 569 4.40 -6.96 25.33
C GLY A 569 4.71 -8.15 24.42
N CYS A 570 5.13 -7.84 23.20
CA CYS A 570 5.55 -8.86 22.24
C CYS A 570 6.55 -8.31 21.22
N PHE A 571 7.30 -9.23 20.64
CA PHE A 571 8.15 -8.97 19.50
C PHE A 571 7.40 -9.29 18.20
N ILE A 572 7.35 -8.35 17.27
CA ILE A 572 6.72 -8.49 15.97
C ILE A 572 7.76 -8.27 14.88
N GLU A 573 7.85 -9.21 13.97
CA GLU A 573 8.62 -9.07 12.74
C GLU A 573 7.65 -8.93 11.57
N VAL A 574 7.83 -7.89 10.74
CA VAL A 574 7.01 -7.63 9.55
C VAL A 574 7.94 -7.43 8.36
N SER A 575 8.17 -8.50 7.59
CA SER A 575 9.05 -8.40 6.43
C SER A 575 8.30 -7.70 5.28
N MET A 576 8.90 -6.65 4.71
CA MET A 576 8.27 -5.86 3.65
C MET A 576 7.95 -6.74 2.42
N VAL A 577 8.88 -7.60 2.02
CA VAL A 577 8.69 -8.49 0.87
C VAL A 577 7.57 -9.51 1.09
N GLU A 578 7.33 -9.94 2.33
CA GLU A 578 6.24 -10.88 2.63
C GLU A 578 4.86 -10.20 2.52
N SER A 579 4.79 -8.90 2.82
CA SER A 579 3.57 -8.09 2.65
C SER A 579 3.23 -7.91 1.16
N ALA A 580 4.23 -7.58 0.35
CA ALA A 580 4.09 -7.54 -1.10
C ALA A 580 3.70 -8.92 -1.69
N LEU A 581 4.27 -10.00 -1.15
CA LEU A 581 3.96 -11.36 -1.59
C LEU A 581 2.48 -11.72 -1.37
N ASN A 582 1.86 -11.24 -0.28
CA ASN A 582 0.45 -11.46 -0.04
C ASN A 582 -0.44 -10.71 -1.05
N ALA A 583 -0.06 -9.49 -1.45
CA ALA A 583 -0.77 -8.76 -2.51
C ALA A 583 -0.57 -9.41 -3.91
N ALA A 584 0.53 -10.15 -4.10
CA ALA A 584 0.81 -10.93 -5.31
C ALA A 584 0.25 -12.37 -5.27
N ALA A 585 -0.52 -12.74 -4.23
CA ALA A 585 -0.93 -14.12 -3.97
C ALA A 585 -1.66 -14.79 -5.13
N GLU A 586 -2.46 -14.03 -5.91
CA GLU A 586 -3.25 -14.55 -7.04
C GLU A 586 -2.37 -15.35 -8.03
N GLN A 587 -1.17 -14.87 -8.34
CA GLN A 587 -0.27 -15.54 -9.28
C GLN A 587 0.14 -16.94 -8.80
N VAL A 588 0.39 -17.07 -7.50
CA VAL A 588 0.85 -18.32 -6.89
C VAL A 588 -0.29 -19.32 -6.78
N VAL A 589 -1.46 -18.85 -6.31
CA VAL A 589 -2.61 -19.74 -6.14
C VAL A 589 -3.15 -20.23 -7.48
N GLU A 590 -3.20 -19.38 -8.51
CA GLU A 590 -3.60 -19.78 -9.87
C GLU A 590 -2.61 -20.76 -10.50
N PHE A 591 -1.31 -20.49 -10.39
CA PHE A 591 -0.28 -21.37 -10.96
C PHE A 591 -0.29 -22.74 -10.27
N THR A 592 -0.33 -22.79 -8.94
CA THR A 592 -0.21 -24.05 -8.21
C THR A 592 -1.52 -24.84 -8.14
N ALA A 593 -2.68 -24.19 -8.28
CA ALA A 593 -3.97 -24.88 -8.38
C ALA A 593 -4.20 -25.44 -9.80
N TYR A 594 -3.85 -24.67 -10.83
CA TYR A 594 -4.35 -24.91 -12.19
C TYR A 594 -3.27 -24.94 -13.28
N GLY A 595 -2.02 -24.62 -12.95
CA GLY A 595 -0.94 -24.45 -13.94
C GLY A 595 -1.00 -23.13 -14.71
N ASN A 596 -1.89 -22.20 -14.31
CA ASN A 596 -2.11 -20.95 -15.01
C ASN A 596 -1.05 -19.90 -14.62
N LEU A 597 -0.12 -19.64 -15.53
CA LEU A 597 0.86 -18.57 -15.34
C LEU A 597 0.26 -17.22 -15.74
N ILE A 598 -0.06 -16.39 -14.76
CA ILE A 598 -0.54 -15.02 -14.97
C ILE A 598 0.60 -14.17 -15.56
N SER A 599 0.30 -13.33 -16.55
CA SER A 599 1.24 -12.36 -17.12
C SER A 599 0.61 -10.98 -17.27
N ARG A 600 1.43 -10.00 -17.62
CA ARG A 600 1.00 -8.62 -17.91
C ARG A 600 0.12 -8.58 -19.16
N LEU A 601 -0.89 -7.70 -19.15
CA LEU A 601 -1.89 -7.55 -20.23
C LEU A 601 -1.96 -6.10 -20.76
N GLY A 602 -0.94 -5.28 -20.48
CA GLY A 602 -1.04 -3.85 -20.67
C GLY A 602 -2.24 -3.26 -19.93
N ASN A 603 -3.11 -2.55 -20.65
CA ASN A 603 -4.34 -1.97 -20.10
C ASN A 603 -5.58 -2.87 -20.23
N ARG A 604 -5.44 -4.10 -20.73
CA ARG A 604 -6.53 -5.08 -20.81
C ARG A 604 -6.78 -5.76 -19.48
N SER A 605 -7.86 -6.52 -19.39
CA SER A 605 -8.27 -7.26 -18.20
C SER A 605 -8.73 -8.67 -18.55
N ARG A 606 -8.67 -9.56 -17.56
CA ARG A 606 -9.31 -10.88 -17.61
C ARG A 606 -10.76 -10.87 -17.12
N ASP A 607 -11.19 -9.75 -16.55
CA ASP A 607 -12.51 -9.58 -15.95
C ASP A 607 -13.37 -8.57 -16.74
N ALA A 608 -12.81 -7.94 -17.78
CA ALA A 608 -13.47 -6.92 -18.57
C ALA A 608 -13.01 -6.92 -20.03
N ALA A 609 -13.97 -6.86 -20.95
CA ALA A 609 -13.74 -6.76 -22.39
C ALA A 609 -14.89 -5.96 -23.04
N PRO A 610 -14.61 -4.81 -23.70
CA PRO A 610 -13.31 -4.16 -23.79
C PRO A 610 -12.83 -3.56 -22.45
N GLN A 611 -11.51 -3.47 -22.30
CA GLN A 611 -10.85 -2.61 -21.33
C GLN A 611 -9.58 -2.04 -21.98
N GLY A 612 -9.39 -0.72 -21.89
CA GLY A 612 -8.25 -0.05 -22.49
C GLY A 612 -8.19 1.45 -22.22
N LEU A 613 -7.07 2.06 -22.62
CA LEU A 613 -6.87 3.51 -22.68
C LEU A 613 -6.87 3.94 -24.15
N TYR A 614 -7.76 4.87 -24.50
CA TYR A 614 -7.96 5.34 -25.86
C TYR A 614 -7.56 6.82 -25.97
N PRO A 615 -6.72 7.21 -26.93
CA PRO A 615 -6.33 8.60 -27.13
C PRO A 615 -7.54 9.43 -27.55
N CYS A 616 -7.65 10.62 -26.98
CA CYS A 616 -8.72 11.58 -27.25
C CYS A 616 -8.18 12.82 -27.99
N ALA A 617 -9.08 13.70 -28.40
CA ALA A 617 -8.68 14.97 -29.02
C ALA A 617 -7.83 15.80 -28.05
N GLY A 618 -6.65 16.24 -28.51
CA GLY A 618 -5.70 17.02 -27.73
C GLY A 618 -4.38 16.29 -27.49
N THR A 619 -3.51 16.90 -26.69
CA THR A 619 -2.20 16.33 -26.32
C THR A 619 -2.33 15.70 -24.94
N GLU A 620 -1.88 14.45 -24.79
CA GLU A 620 -1.91 13.72 -23.50
C GLU A 620 -3.32 13.63 -22.88
N ARG A 621 -4.34 13.49 -23.73
CA ARG A 621 -5.73 13.25 -23.32
C ARG A 621 -6.09 11.80 -23.60
N TRP A 622 -6.53 11.10 -22.56
CA TRP A 622 -6.79 9.67 -22.63
C TRP A 622 -8.11 9.34 -21.93
N LEU A 623 -8.88 8.45 -22.55
CA LEU A 623 -10.13 7.92 -22.00
C LEU A 623 -9.92 6.46 -21.60
N ALA A 624 -10.10 6.16 -20.33
CA ALA A 624 -10.18 4.79 -19.83
C ALA A 624 -11.63 4.28 -19.98
N ILE A 625 -11.80 3.08 -20.51
CA ILE A 625 -13.09 2.36 -20.55
C ILE A 625 -12.88 0.94 -20.03
N SER A 626 -13.82 0.43 -19.24
CA SER A 626 -13.82 -0.95 -18.75
C SER A 626 -15.23 -1.53 -18.72
N VAL A 627 -15.49 -2.57 -19.51
CA VAL A 627 -16.79 -3.23 -19.63
C VAL A 627 -16.70 -4.64 -19.03
N ALA A 628 -17.25 -4.79 -17.83
CA ALA A 628 -17.20 -6.04 -17.05
C ALA A 628 -18.42 -6.94 -17.26
N THR A 629 -19.52 -6.42 -17.81
CA THR A 629 -20.78 -7.17 -17.97
C THR A 629 -21.37 -7.02 -19.38
N ASP A 630 -22.19 -8.00 -19.79
CA ASP A 630 -22.92 -7.94 -21.06
C ASP A 630 -23.96 -6.79 -21.08
N GLU A 631 -24.48 -6.39 -19.92
CA GLU A 631 -25.33 -5.21 -19.80
C GLU A 631 -24.54 -3.93 -20.08
N GLN A 632 -23.36 -3.76 -19.48
CA GLN A 632 -22.48 -2.62 -19.80
C GLN A 632 -22.07 -2.62 -21.28
N TRP A 633 -21.90 -3.78 -21.90
CA TRP A 633 -21.67 -3.86 -23.35
C TRP A 633 -22.85 -3.31 -24.14
N ARG A 634 -24.09 -3.73 -23.86
CA ARG A 634 -25.30 -3.16 -24.49
C ARG A 634 -25.39 -1.66 -24.30
N LEU A 635 -25.10 -1.17 -23.09
CA LEU A 635 -25.08 0.27 -22.79
C LEU A 635 -24.02 0.99 -23.63
N LEU A 636 -22.82 0.40 -23.80
CA LEU A 636 -21.76 0.95 -24.64
C LEU A 636 -22.19 0.99 -26.12
N LYS A 637 -22.80 -0.06 -26.66
CA LYS A 637 -23.32 -0.05 -28.05
C LYS A 637 -24.29 1.11 -28.28
N SER A 638 -25.27 1.26 -27.38
CA SER A 638 -26.20 2.37 -27.40
C SER A 638 -25.48 3.71 -27.29
N ALA A 639 -24.44 3.79 -26.45
CA ALA A 639 -23.69 5.01 -26.23
C ALA A 639 -22.95 5.50 -27.48
N LEU A 640 -22.43 4.54 -28.25
CA LEU A 640 -21.75 4.73 -29.53
C LEU A 640 -22.72 4.91 -30.71
N ARG A 641 -24.03 4.96 -30.44
CA ARG A 641 -25.12 5.06 -31.44
C ARG A 641 -25.25 3.83 -32.35
N GLU A 642 -25.09 2.64 -31.77
CA GLU A 642 -25.33 1.35 -32.42
C GLU A 642 -24.57 1.15 -33.74
N PRO A 643 -23.22 1.35 -33.75
CA PRO A 643 -22.46 1.21 -34.98
C PRO A 643 -22.47 -0.24 -35.48
N ASP A 644 -22.48 -0.44 -36.80
CA ASP A 644 -22.63 -1.76 -37.44
C ASP A 644 -21.66 -2.82 -36.90
N TRP A 645 -20.41 -2.44 -36.62
CA TRP A 645 -19.38 -3.35 -36.10
C TRP A 645 -19.71 -3.91 -34.70
N ALA A 646 -20.41 -3.14 -33.88
CA ALA A 646 -20.73 -3.53 -32.50
C ALA A 646 -21.97 -4.44 -32.44
N ASN A 647 -22.77 -4.48 -33.52
CA ASN A 647 -23.99 -5.28 -33.62
C ASN A 647 -23.75 -6.72 -34.11
N ASP A 648 -22.49 -7.14 -34.26
CA ASP A 648 -22.17 -8.55 -34.48
C ASP A 648 -22.61 -9.39 -33.27
N PRO A 649 -23.51 -10.38 -33.44
CA PRO A 649 -23.96 -11.25 -32.35
C PRO A 649 -22.84 -11.98 -31.61
N ALA A 650 -21.67 -12.17 -32.23
CA ALA A 650 -20.50 -12.73 -31.55
C ALA A 650 -20.06 -11.87 -30.36
N LEU A 651 -20.24 -10.55 -30.43
CA LEU A 651 -19.80 -9.60 -29.39
C LEU A 651 -20.78 -9.48 -28.22
N ASP A 652 -21.96 -10.10 -28.28
CA ASP A 652 -22.93 -10.07 -27.19
C ASP A 652 -22.50 -10.89 -25.97
N THR A 653 -21.43 -11.69 -26.10
CA THR A 653 -20.85 -12.49 -25.00
C THR A 653 -19.46 -11.99 -24.62
N TYR A 654 -19.09 -12.11 -23.35
CA TYR A 654 -17.74 -11.80 -22.87
C TYR A 654 -16.64 -12.47 -23.71
N ASP A 655 -16.72 -13.79 -23.92
CA ASP A 655 -15.70 -14.54 -24.68
C ASP A 655 -15.56 -14.07 -26.13
N GLY A 656 -16.67 -13.70 -26.76
CA GLY A 656 -16.64 -13.13 -28.10
C GLY A 656 -15.93 -11.78 -28.14
N ARG A 657 -16.16 -10.92 -27.14
CA ARG A 657 -15.45 -9.64 -27.01
C ARG A 657 -13.96 -9.82 -26.73
N VAL A 658 -13.58 -10.81 -25.91
CA VAL A 658 -12.17 -11.16 -25.68
C VAL A 658 -11.49 -11.57 -26.98
N ARG A 659 -12.11 -12.44 -27.79
CA ARG A 659 -11.55 -12.87 -29.08
C ARG A 659 -11.45 -11.74 -30.10
N ALA A 660 -12.36 -10.76 -30.05
CA ALA A 660 -12.42 -9.63 -30.97
C ALA A 660 -11.77 -8.35 -30.40
N HIS A 661 -11.07 -8.42 -29.27
CA HIS A 661 -10.66 -7.25 -28.50
C HIS A 661 -9.83 -6.25 -29.33
N ASP A 662 -8.86 -6.71 -30.13
CA ASP A 662 -8.08 -5.88 -31.05
C ASP A 662 -8.95 -5.06 -32.02
N VAL A 663 -10.04 -5.65 -32.51
CA VAL A 663 -10.98 -4.99 -33.44
C VAL A 663 -11.81 -3.95 -32.70
N ILE A 664 -12.28 -4.29 -31.49
CA ILE A 664 -13.03 -3.37 -30.62
C ILE A 664 -12.14 -2.17 -30.25
N ASP A 665 -10.90 -2.41 -29.85
CA ASP A 665 -9.93 -1.38 -29.48
C ASP A 665 -9.73 -0.36 -30.60
N LYS A 666 -9.55 -0.85 -31.84
CA LYS A 666 -9.40 0.03 -33.01
C LYS A 666 -10.62 0.92 -33.25
N HIS A 667 -11.84 0.40 -33.04
CA HIS A 667 -13.05 1.19 -33.19
C HIS A 667 -13.24 2.20 -32.05
N LEU A 668 -12.92 1.81 -30.81
CA LEU A 668 -12.98 2.69 -29.66
C LEU A 668 -11.93 3.81 -29.75
N GLU A 669 -10.72 3.52 -30.23
CA GLU A 669 -9.68 4.52 -30.51
C GLU A 669 -10.17 5.56 -31.53
N GLN A 670 -10.74 5.11 -32.66
CA GLN A 670 -11.28 6.02 -33.69
C GLN A 670 -12.44 6.87 -33.18
N TRP A 671 -13.28 6.31 -32.31
CA TRP A 671 -14.36 7.05 -31.69
C TRP A 671 -13.83 8.08 -30.69
N ALA A 672 -12.98 7.66 -29.74
CA ALA A 672 -12.44 8.49 -28.67
C ALA A 672 -11.63 9.68 -29.20
N ALA A 673 -10.87 9.49 -30.29
CA ALA A 673 -10.04 10.53 -30.90
C ALA A 673 -10.82 11.78 -31.36
N GLN A 674 -12.15 11.70 -31.46
CA GLN A 674 -13.04 12.80 -31.88
C GLN A 674 -13.54 13.66 -30.72
N TYR A 675 -13.32 13.24 -29.47
CA TYR A 675 -13.90 13.88 -28.28
C TYR A 675 -12.82 14.39 -27.32
N ASP A 676 -13.16 15.38 -26.50
CA ASP A 676 -12.41 15.63 -25.27
C ASP A 676 -12.63 14.46 -24.29
N SER A 677 -11.57 14.02 -23.61
CA SER A 677 -11.60 12.83 -22.75
C SER A 677 -12.54 12.98 -21.56
N ALA A 678 -12.64 14.17 -20.94
CA ALA A 678 -13.54 14.39 -19.81
C ALA A 678 -15.01 14.37 -20.25
N ALA A 679 -15.33 14.99 -21.39
CA ALA A 679 -16.67 14.94 -21.96
C ALA A 679 -17.07 13.51 -22.38
N ALA A 680 -16.15 12.75 -22.98
CA ALA A 680 -16.39 11.36 -23.35
C ALA A 680 -16.58 10.46 -22.12
N ALA A 681 -15.76 10.62 -21.09
CA ALA A 681 -15.91 9.89 -19.83
C ALA A 681 -17.27 10.18 -19.18
N GLN A 682 -17.65 11.46 -19.09
CA GLN A 682 -18.95 11.86 -18.53
C GLN A 682 -20.12 11.22 -19.29
N LEU A 683 -20.10 11.23 -20.63
CA LEU A 683 -21.13 10.62 -21.46
C LEU A 683 -21.33 9.12 -21.17
N LEU A 684 -20.23 8.39 -20.95
CA LEU A 684 -20.26 6.95 -20.69
C LEU A 684 -20.72 6.65 -19.25
N VAL A 685 -20.20 7.41 -18.29
CA VAL A 685 -20.57 7.32 -16.87
C VAL A 685 -22.07 7.57 -16.65
N GLU A 686 -22.65 8.57 -17.30
CA GLU A 686 -24.09 8.89 -17.23
C GLU A 686 -24.98 7.74 -17.75
N ARG A 687 -24.40 6.82 -18.53
CA ARG A 687 -25.08 5.62 -19.06
C ARG A 687 -24.77 4.35 -18.28
N GLY A 688 -24.08 4.43 -17.13
CA GLY A 688 -23.74 3.27 -16.31
C GLY A 688 -22.50 2.49 -16.78
N ILE A 689 -21.71 3.06 -17.70
CA ILE A 689 -20.48 2.43 -18.21
C ILE A 689 -19.29 2.95 -17.41
N PRO A 690 -18.46 2.08 -16.81
CA PRO A 690 -17.21 2.50 -16.18
C PRO A 690 -16.27 3.14 -17.19
N ALA A 691 -16.05 4.45 -17.03
CA ALA A 691 -15.14 5.23 -17.85
C ALA A 691 -14.54 6.39 -17.04
N ALA A 692 -13.35 6.85 -17.43
CA ALA A 692 -12.62 7.89 -16.71
C ALA A 692 -11.75 8.73 -17.65
N ASP A 693 -11.64 10.03 -17.36
CA ASP A 693 -10.52 10.85 -17.87
C ASP A 693 -9.25 10.44 -17.13
N LEU A 694 -8.13 10.35 -17.83
CA LEU A 694 -6.85 10.12 -17.18
C LEU A 694 -6.42 11.39 -16.45
N ALA A 695 -6.47 11.35 -15.12
CA ALA A 695 -5.99 12.43 -14.27
C ALA A 695 -4.46 12.49 -14.24
N ASP A 696 -3.91 13.66 -13.94
CA ASP A 696 -2.48 13.84 -13.69
C ASP A 696 -2.23 13.97 -12.18
N ALA A 697 -1.44 13.04 -11.62
CA ALA A 697 -1.18 13.00 -10.18
C ALA A 697 -0.52 14.27 -9.62
N ARG A 698 0.11 15.11 -10.45
CA ARG A 698 0.70 16.40 -10.05
C ARG A 698 -0.35 17.46 -9.67
N VAL A 699 -1.61 17.22 -9.98
CA VAL A 699 -2.74 18.11 -9.73
C VAL A 699 -3.93 17.39 -9.07
N GLY A 700 -3.66 16.28 -8.37
CA GLY A 700 -4.68 15.48 -7.69
C GLY A 700 -5.51 16.28 -6.67
N SER A 701 -4.94 17.31 -6.04
CA SER A 701 -5.64 18.23 -5.13
C SER A 701 -6.78 19.01 -5.79
N MET A 702 -6.75 19.14 -7.12
CA MET A 702 -7.81 19.77 -7.90
C MET A 702 -8.84 18.76 -8.44
N HIS A 703 -8.66 17.45 -8.21
CA HIS A 703 -9.63 16.45 -8.66
C HIS A 703 -10.96 16.62 -7.92
N PRO A 704 -12.12 16.73 -8.62
CA PRO A 704 -13.39 17.10 -7.99
C PRO A 704 -13.79 16.21 -6.82
N GLN A 705 -13.58 14.89 -6.93
CA GLN A 705 -13.92 13.96 -5.86
C GLN A 705 -12.97 14.06 -4.66
N LEU A 706 -11.67 14.20 -4.89
CA LEU A 706 -10.68 14.29 -3.81
C LEU A 706 -10.83 15.62 -3.05
N ALA A 707 -11.07 16.71 -3.78
CA ALA A 707 -11.35 18.01 -3.21
C ALA A 707 -12.66 18.03 -2.41
N ALA A 708 -13.76 17.49 -2.95
CA ALA A 708 -15.06 17.45 -2.28
C ALA A 708 -15.04 16.63 -0.98
N ARG A 709 -14.16 15.62 -0.91
CA ARG A 709 -13.97 14.79 0.29
C ARG A 709 -12.94 15.34 1.26
N GLY A 710 -12.32 16.48 0.96
CA GLY A 710 -11.29 17.08 1.81
C GLY A 710 -10.07 16.17 1.98
N PHE A 711 -9.73 15.39 0.95
CA PHE A 711 -8.64 14.41 1.02
C PHE A 711 -7.27 15.06 1.20
N PHE A 712 -7.08 16.32 0.79
CA PHE A 712 -5.85 17.06 1.03
C PHE A 712 -6.06 18.05 2.19
N GLU A 713 -5.35 17.86 3.29
CA GLU A 713 -5.42 18.73 4.47
C GLU A 713 -4.33 19.82 4.40
N SER A 714 -4.70 21.06 4.72
CA SER A 714 -3.74 22.18 4.80
C SER A 714 -3.01 22.17 6.13
N LEU A 715 -1.68 22.27 6.11
CA LEU A 715 -0.83 22.37 7.30
C LEU A 715 0.16 23.54 7.17
N ASP A 716 0.46 24.19 8.29
CA ASP A 716 1.49 25.23 8.38
C ASP A 716 2.81 24.62 8.88
N HIS A 717 3.85 24.65 8.05
CA HIS A 717 5.19 24.17 8.40
C HIS A 717 6.19 25.32 8.55
N PRO A 718 7.10 25.31 9.55
CA PRO A 718 8.03 26.41 9.78
C PRO A 718 8.92 26.80 8.58
N ILE A 719 9.23 25.85 7.69
CA ILE A 719 10.17 26.06 6.57
C ILE A 719 9.48 26.19 5.21
N VAL A 720 8.44 25.40 4.96
CA VAL A 720 7.74 25.39 3.65
C VAL A 720 6.47 26.24 3.66
N GLY A 721 6.06 26.75 4.82
CA GLY A 721 4.83 27.51 4.98
C GLY A 721 3.59 26.64 4.89
N ARG A 722 2.48 27.26 4.51
CA ARG A 722 1.21 26.56 4.30
C ARG A 722 1.30 25.69 3.05
N HIS A 723 1.01 24.40 3.20
CA HIS A 723 1.04 23.42 2.13
C HIS A 723 -0.06 22.36 2.32
N HIS A 724 -0.32 21.55 1.29
CA HIS A 724 -1.33 20.49 1.32
C HIS A 724 -0.70 19.09 1.31
N VAL A 725 -1.09 18.26 2.28
CA VAL A 725 -0.69 16.85 2.34
C VAL A 725 -1.90 15.95 2.13
N PRO A 726 -1.76 14.80 1.44
CA PRO A 726 -2.84 13.82 1.36
C PRO A 726 -3.13 13.23 2.75
N ALA A 727 -4.41 13.16 3.11
CA ALA A 727 -4.94 12.51 4.29
C ALA A 727 -4.79 10.98 4.20
N ILE A 728 -5.06 10.28 5.30
CA ILE A 728 -5.23 8.82 5.25
C ILE A 728 -6.53 8.49 4.47
N PRO A 729 -6.59 7.35 3.74
CA PRO A 729 -7.61 7.11 2.71
C PRO A 729 -8.93 6.55 3.28
N PHE A 730 -9.25 6.95 4.51
CA PHE A 730 -10.52 6.67 5.16
C PHE A 730 -10.92 7.82 6.08
N ARG A 731 -12.22 7.94 6.32
CA ARG A 731 -12.80 8.92 7.23
C ARG A 731 -13.55 8.19 8.34
N TYR A 732 -13.34 8.61 9.59
CA TYR A 732 -14.27 8.27 10.66
C TYR A 732 -15.39 9.28 10.66
N ARG A 733 -16.63 8.84 10.83
CA ARG A 733 -17.77 9.75 10.93
C ARG A 733 -17.59 10.76 12.06
N SER A 734 -16.92 10.36 13.15
CA SER A 734 -16.61 11.22 14.30
C SER A 734 -15.39 12.14 14.14
N VAL A 735 -14.61 12.03 13.06
CA VAL A 735 -13.38 12.79 12.85
C VAL A 735 -13.49 13.65 11.60
N GLU A 736 -13.37 14.97 11.77
CA GLU A 736 -13.43 15.92 10.65
C GLU A 736 -12.11 16.00 9.88
N THR A 737 -11.00 16.14 10.61
CA THR A 737 -9.62 16.22 10.09
C THR A 737 -8.70 15.30 10.88
N TRP A 738 -7.73 14.71 10.20
CA TRP A 738 -6.78 13.78 10.80
C TRP A 738 -5.54 14.47 11.33
N TYR A 739 -5.08 15.55 10.68
CA TYR A 739 -3.80 16.15 10.96
C TYR A 739 -3.95 17.39 11.83
N ARG A 740 -3.27 17.34 12.97
CA ARG A 740 -3.25 18.37 14.03
C ARG A 740 -1.94 19.15 14.02
N SER A 741 -0.87 18.60 13.43
CA SER A 741 0.40 19.29 13.23
C SER A 741 1.08 18.84 11.94
N ALA A 742 1.86 19.75 11.35
CA ALA A 742 2.79 19.42 10.26
C ALA A 742 3.87 18.42 10.72
N ALA A 743 4.59 17.85 9.75
CA ALA A 743 5.78 17.07 10.05
C ALA A 743 6.82 17.92 10.80
N PRO A 744 7.60 17.33 11.73
CA PRO A 744 8.55 18.08 12.52
C PRO A 744 9.82 18.42 11.72
N THR A 745 10.40 19.60 11.95
CA THR A 745 11.78 19.85 11.48
C THR A 745 12.76 18.95 12.23
N LEU A 746 13.96 18.74 11.67
CA LEU A 746 14.95 17.87 12.29
C LEU A 746 15.25 18.34 13.73
N GLY A 747 15.07 17.45 14.70
CA GLY A 747 15.30 17.73 16.12
C GLY A 747 14.42 18.80 16.76
N GLN A 748 13.29 19.17 16.13
CA GLN A 748 12.41 20.26 16.60
C GLN A 748 12.00 20.12 18.08
N HIS A 749 11.85 18.89 18.57
CA HIS A 749 11.31 18.60 19.89
C HIS A 749 12.37 18.02 20.85
N ASN A 750 13.67 18.15 20.52
CA ASN A 750 14.77 17.65 21.34
C ASN A 750 14.64 18.10 22.82
N ALA A 751 14.48 19.40 23.04
CA ALA A 751 14.45 19.95 24.40
C ALA A 751 13.17 19.55 25.16
N SER A 752 11.99 19.61 24.53
CA SER A 752 10.72 19.27 25.19
C SER A 752 10.65 17.79 25.52
N ILE A 753 11.01 16.90 24.60
CA ILE A 753 10.94 15.45 24.85
C ILE A 753 11.90 15.03 25.96
N LEU A 754 13.17 15.48 25.89
CA LEU A 754 14.18 15.11 26.87
C LEU A 754 13.89 15.74 28.25
N GLY A 755 13.38 16.97 28.27
CA GLY A 755 12.95 17.63 29.50
C GLY A 755 11.73 16.97 30.13
N ASP A 756 10.64 16.83 29.38
CA ASP A 756 9.34 16.38 29.90
C ASP A 756 9.33 14.89 30.24
N LEU A 757 9.96 14.05 29.43
CA LEU A 757 9.93 12.59 29.64
C LEU A 757 11.09 12.09 30.49
N LEU A 758 12.29 12.64 30.33
CA LEU A 758 13.49 12.15 31.01
C LEU A 758 13.97 13.08 32.16
N GLY A 759 13.38 14.26 32.32
CA GLY A 759 13.72 15.18 33.40
C GLY A 759 15.07 15.88 33.24
N LEU A 760 15.58 15.97 32.00
CA LEU A 760 16.84 16.65 31.72
C LEU A 760 16.65 18.17 31.79
N ASP A 761 17.55 18.86 32.48
CA ASP A 761 17.56 20.33 32.50
C ASP A 761 18.22 20.92 31.24
N SER A 762 18.10 22.24 31.08
CA SER A 762 18.65 22.96 29.94
C SER A 762 20.18 22.85 29.82
N ALA A 763 20.89 22.65 30.93
CA ALA A 763 22.35 22.53 30.93
C ALA A 763 22.79 21.18 30.38
N LEU A 764 22.11 20.09 30.77
CA LEU A 764 22.34 18.76 30.23
C LEU A 764 21.96 18.68 28.74
N ILE A 765 20.84 19.29 28.35
CA ILE A 765 20.43 19.35 26.93
C ILE A 765 21.48 20.10 26.10
N ALA A 766 21.97 21.25 26.57
CA ALA A 766 23.03 22.00 25.88
C ALA A 766 24.32 21.16 25.76
N ALA A 767 24.70 20.41 26.80
CA ALA A 767 25.85 19.52 26.76
C ALA A 767 25.68 18.37 25.77
N LEU A 768 24.46 17.83 25.58
CA LEU A 768 24.19 16.83 24.56
C LEU A 768 24.33 17.42 23.14
N THR A 769 23.89 18.66 22.93
CA THR A 769 24.06 19.36 21.65
C THR A 769 25.54 19.63 21.36
N GLU A 770 26.30 20.12 22.33
CA GLU A 770 27.75 20.38 22.15
C GLU A 770 28.53 19.11 21.82
N LYS A 771 28.11 17.96 22.37
CA LYS A 771 28.69 16.65 22.08
C LYS A 771 28.21 16.03 20.77
N GLY A 772 27.28 16.66 20.05
CA GLY A 772 26.68 16.10 18.84
C GLY A 772 25.77 14.88 19.08
N VAL A 773 25.35 14.62 20.33
CA VAL A 773 24.40 13.54 20.62
C VAL A 773 23.00 13.87 20.10
N ILE A 774 22.67 15.16 20.06
CA ILE A 774 21.43 15.72 19.49
C ILE A 774 21.78 16.94 18.63
N GLY A 775 20.93 17.28 17.65
CA GLY A 775 21.08 18.49 16.86
C GLY A 775 19.84 18.79 16.01
N THR A 776 19.92 19.84 15.18
CA THR A 776 18.79 20.35 14.38
C THR A 776 19.14 20.56 12.91
N SER A 777 20.32 20.14 12.49
CA SER A 777 20.80 20.20 11.10
C SER A 777 21.52 18.90 10.76
N PRO A 778 21.45 18.44 9.49
CA PRO A 778 22.24 17.29 9.06
C PRO A 778 23.74 17.58 9.13
N GLY A 779 24.52 16.59 9.55
CA GLY A 779 25.98 16.67 9.57
C GLY A 779 26.55 16.75 8.14
N GLY A 780 27.57 17.59 7.94
CA GLY A 780 28.33 17.67 6.69
C GLY A 780 27.67 18.43 5.54
N LEU A 781 26.61 19.21 5.79
CA LEU A 781 25.95 20.08 4.81
C LEU A 781 26.20 21.59 5.01
N ASP A 782 27.12 21.94 5.92
CA ASP A 782 27.57 23.33 6.16
C ASP A 782 28.59 23.84 5.12
#